data_AF-A0A933T3J6-F1
#
_entry.id   AF-A0A933T3J6-F1
#
_cell.length_a   1.000
_cell.length_b   1.000
_cell.length_c   1.000
_cell.angle_alpha   90.00
_cell.angle_beta   90.00
_cell.angle_gamma   90.00
#
_symmetry.space_group_name_H-M   'P 1'
#
loop_
_entity.id
_entity.type
_entity.pdbx_description
1 polymer ?
#
loop_
_entity_poly.entity_id
_entity_poly.type
_entity_poly.pdbx_seq_one_letter_code
_entity_poly.pdbx_strand_id
1 'polypeptide(L)'
;MSEKLELKIIITVLSMLFVGIVLAGIMTMLIEKSTLYSITEENSKTTAAIVTKNVERTMIENRPDLTKELVEGIRGVGGIEDIHIINFEGREAFKKDSPAEEAATIKKLIDTKMPVMIKDAKKFVLYKPLENTSSCKGCHAQEGALLGAVKVSLSIEKEYDKAMKSIVTVIVLTVLGALGFSLVLWFMLRKMIIVPVKAIEMAASRLAEGDLSFETDIKGKDEIARLSQSVKESIGSLGRILQRIKDVSLRISRVAGNVEKDSKKVVDGTQLEAEAVADISSSVEQLNAAISEITESTEGLAASTEETAASMDEIATSIGQVTNSTHDLFGSVEATSSSIEELSATIKEVAQNADNLSGITDETLSAIEEIASSVKEVELNAKESAKLSEKVMNDASTFGMTSIEKTIDGMKNIKFSVEKTNEFIKKLGGRSEEIGKILNVIDEITDQTTLLALNAAILAAQAGEHGKGFSVVADEIKDLAERTAFSTQEIGSLIQSVQQEVKGAVYAMGEGLISVEDGFKLSKEASDALKKILDSSKKSSEMAFSIERSTGEQTKSVKLVSEAMERVKGMTGLIAKATSEQSKGISLIMTATEKMRDISQQVKTATQEQAVNSKHISQAIEIVSDKSQQISRAIYEQKIGSNQIWNSTEKIKEIPKGNRDLAFNVNNSLRALLKDAELIDTEIKRFKFSEEEGKGIIRFGVVPLESPADMFIKFSPLAEYLSKKLKRKVELKVAIDFEEAVSDIGKNVTQVCYMTPSTYIEAHNKYDTDVIAKALREGKPYQHCVIIARMDRNINSVEDLKGKTFAFGDFHSTSSHIVPRAMLLEAGIELKDLHYYNYLGHHDDVAKAVLQGEFDAGGIMEATAYKFRDQGLKFLKVSENIPEFNVCVNKSVGKEEASRLRSALTELTNPSPDNRRILESITKSYTGFVEARDEDYDNIKSMMSKLGMLS
;
A
#
# COMPACT_ATOMS: atom_id res chain seq x y z
N MET A 1 84.71 -47.10 23.56
CA MET A 1 83.98 -48.08 24.39
C MET A 1 84.38 -49.54 24.12
N SER A 2 85.11 -49.84 23.04
CA SER A 2 85.51 -51.22 22.68
C SER A 2 86.54 -51.86 23.61
N GLU A 3 87.50 -51.11 24.16
CA GLU A 3 88.47 -51.65 25.14
C GLU A 3 87.80 -52.11 26.45
N LYS A 4 86.67 -51.49 26.83
CA LYS A 4 85.95 -51.84 28.06
C LYS A 4 85.22 -53.17 27.97
N LEU A 5 84.86 -53.64 26.77
CA LEU A 5 84.19 -54.93 26.59
C LEU A 5 85.21 -56.07 26.61
N GLU A 6 86.36 -55.89 25.94
CA GLU A 6 87.48 -56.86 26.00
C GLU A 6 88.00 -57.04 27.43
N LEU A 7 88.19 -55.94 28.17
CA LEU A 7 88.65 -56.00 29.55
C LEU A 7 87.66 -56.70 30.48
N LYS A 8 86.35 -56.47 30.31
CA LYS A 8 85.30 -57.10 31.13
C LYS A 8 85.22 -58.61 30.92
N ILE A 9 85.35 -59.08 29.68
CA ILE A 9 85.32 -60.52 29.38
C ILE A 9 86.56 -61.21 29.98
N ILE A 10 87.74 -60.61 29.89
CA ILE A 10 88.98 -61.16 30.48
C ILE A 10 88.89 -61.25 32.02
N ILE A 11 88.42 -60.20 32.68
CA ILE A 11 88.28 -60.16 34.15
C ILE A 11 87.33 -61.26 34.65
N THR A 12 86.25 -61.53 33.91
CA THR A 12 85.23 -62.50 34.33
C THR A 12 85.74 -63.95 34.25
N VAL A 13 86.61 -64.26 33.28
CA VAL A 13 87.18 -65.61 33.13
C VAL A 13 88.25 -65.90 34.19
N LEU A 14 89.08 -64.91 34.53
CA LEU A 14 90.13 -65.06 35.55
C LEU A 14 89.58 -65.19 36.97
N SER A 15 88.48 -64.53 37.30
CA SER A 15 87.88 -64.57 38.63
C SER A 15 87.26 -65.94 38.98
N MET A 16 86.67 -66.64 38.00
CA MET A 16 86.11 -67.99 38.22
C MET A 16 87.17 -69.05 38.54
N LEU A 17 88.36 -68.96 37.93
CA LEU A 17 89.44 -69.94 38.13
C LEU A 17 90.10 -69.83 39.52
N PHE A 18 90.17 -68.62 40.08
CA PHE A 18 90.79 -68.39 41.40
C PHE A 18 89.99 -69.02 42.55
N VAL A 19 88.66 -68.97 42.48
CA VAL A 19 87.77 -69.49 43.54
C VAL A 19 87.87 -71.02 43.67
N GLY A 20 88.05 -71.74 42.56
CA GLY A 20 88.16 -73.21 42.57
C GLY A 20 89.42 -73.74 43.27
N ILE A 21 90.55 -73.05 43.13
CA ILE A 21 91.84 -73.50 43.70
C ILE A 21 91.87 -73.33 45.22
N VAL A 22 91.30 -72.24 45.75
CA VAL A 22 91.30 -71.94 47.19
C VAL A 22 90.43 -72.93 47.99
N LEU A 23 89.27 -73.31 47.45
CA LEU A 23 88.34 -74.25 48.11
C LEU A 23 88.93 -75.65 48.29
N ALA A 24 89.71 -76.13 47.31
CA ALA A 24 90.33 -77.45 47.38
C ALA A 24 91.39 -77.54 48.51
N GLY A 25 92.19 -76.49 48.73
CA GLY A 25 93.25 -76.48 49.74
C GLY A 25 92.74 -76.46 51.19
N ILE A 26 91.63 -75.77 51.47
CA ILE A 26 91.05 -75.69 52.81
C ILE A 26 90.50 -77.04 53.27
N MET A 27 89.92 -77.83 52.37
CA MET A 27 89.29 -79.10 52.72
C MET A 27 90.31 -80.15 53.18
N THR A 28 91.49 -80.20 52.56
CA THR A 28 92.57 -81.14 52.93
C THR A 28 93.10 -80.89 54.35
N MET A 29 93.18 -79.63 54.78
CA MET A 29 93.72 -79.24 56.09
C MET A 29 92.81 -79.62 57.27
N LEU A 30 91.49 -79.64 57.06
CA LEU A 30 90.53 -80.00 58.12
C LEU A 30 90.54 -81.50 58.46
N ILE A 31 90.81 -82.35 57.47
CA ILE A 31 90.75 -83.81 57.63
C ILE A 31 91.90 -84.30 58.51
N GLU A 32 93.15 -83.86 58.28
CA GLU A 32 94.31 -84.33 59.05
C GLU A 32 94.28 -83.92 60.55
N LYS A 33 93.75 -82.73 60.87
CA LYS A 33 93.69 -82.25 62.27
C LYS A 33 92.76 -83.09 63.13
N SER A 34 91.64 -83.57 62.57
CA SER A 34 90.65 -84.38 63.28
C SER A 34 91.24 -85.71 63.76
N THR A 35 92.07 -86.36 62.94
CA THR A 35 92.58 -87.71 63.20
C THR A 35 93.61 -87.74 64.33
N LEU A 36 94.36 -86.64 64.52
CA LEU A 36 95.42 -86.57 65.52
C LEU A 36 94.87 -86.55 66.97
N TYR A 37 93.80 -85.80 67.22
CA TYR A 37 93.25 -85.63 68.58
C TYR A 37 92.57 -86.89 69.13
N SER A 38 91.91 -87.69 68.29
CA SER A 38 91.16 -88.86 68.75
C SER A 38 92.07 -89.96 69.31
N ILE A 39 93.26 -90.14 68.72
CA ILE A 39 94.21 -91.20 69.13
C ILE A 39 94.82 -90.91 70.51
N THR A 40 95.11 -89.64 70.82
CA THR A 40 95.77 -89.25 72.07
C THR A 40 94.86 -89.40 73.30
N GLU A 41 93.56 -89.12 73.14
CA GLU A 41 92.58 -89.22 74.22
C GLU A 41 92.36 -90.67 74.72
N GLU A 42 92.42 -91.63 73.81
CA GLU A 42 92.23 -93.05 74.12
C GLU A 42 93.39 -93.61 74.95
N ASN A 43 94.62 -93.23 74.61
CA ASN A 43 95.83 -93.64 75.34
C ASN A 43 95.83 -93.13 76.80
N SER A 44 95.34 -91.90 77.02
CA SER A 44 95.24 -91.27 78.36
C SER A 44 94.41 -92.09 79.36
N LYS A 45 93.23 -92.56 78.94
CA LYS A 45 92.30 -93.31 79.80
C LYS A 45 92.86 -94.65 80.25
N THR A 46 93.55 -95.33 79.34
CA THR A 46 94.11 -96.66 79.58
C THR A 46 95.21 -96.61 80.64
N THR A 47 96.10 -95.62 80.55
CA THR A 47 97.19 -95.42 81.51
C THR A 47 96.68 -95.17 82.93
N ALA A 48 95.73 -94.24 83.12
CA ALA A 48 95.22 -93.93 84.46
C ALA A 48 94.54 -95.13 85.12
N ALA A 49 93.86 -95.99 84.34
CA ALA A 49 93.22 -97.17 84.88
C ALA A 49 94.18 -98.21 85.46
N ILE A 50 95.34 -98.40 84.81
CA ILE A 50 96.39 -99.31 85.27
C ILE A 50 96.98 -98.82 86.59
N VAL A 51 97.25 -97.51 86.69
CA VAL A 51 97.88 -96.91 87.87
C VAL A 51 96.97 -97.02 89.09
N THR A 52 95.69 -96.64 89.00
CA THR A 52 94.74 -96.69 90.14
C THR A 52 94.63 -98.08 90.75
N LYS A 53 94.51 -99.13 89.94
CA LYS A 53 94.33 -100.52 90.41
C LYS A 53 95.54 -101.02 91.22
N ASN A 54 96.73 -100.63 90.80
CA ASN A 54 97.95 -101.01 91.52
C ASN A 54 98.09 -100.27 92.85
N VAL A 55 97.67 -98.99 92.89
CA VAL A 55 97.65 -98.18 94.13
C VAL A 55 96.70 -98.75 95.18
N GLU A 56 95.49 -99.17 94.78
CA GLU A 56 94.53 -99.80 95.70
C GLU A 56 95.11 -101.07 96.33
N ARG A 57 95.82 -101.88 95.53
CA ARG A 57 96.41 -103.13 96.02
C ARG A 57 97.49 -102.89 97.07
N THR A 58 98.40 -101.95 96.85
CA THR A 58 99.50 -101.66 97.79
C THR A 58 99.00 -100.99 99.09
N MET A 59 97.89 -100.24 99.02
CA MET A 59 97.22 -99.68 100.21
C MET A 59 96.61 -100.78 101.11
N ILE A 60 96.00 -101.82 100.53
CA ILE A 60 95.40 -102.94 101.28
C ILE A 60 96.47 -103.80 101.98
N GLU A 61 97.64 -103.96 101.36
CA GLU A 61 98.78 -104.71 101.94
C GLU A 61 99.47 -103.94 103.09
N ASN A 62 99.01 -102.74 103.44
CA ASN A 62 99.56 -101.84 104.47
C ASN A 62 101.07 -101.58 104.31
N ARG A 63 101.53 -101.41 103.06
CA ARG A 63 102.93 -101.16 102.67
C ARG A 63 103.02 -99.82 101.91
N PRO A 64 102.96 -98.67 102.60
CA PRO A 64 102.95 -97.35 101.95
C PRO A 64 104.20 -97.07 101.10
N ASP A 65 105.34 -97.65 101.48
CA ASP A 65 106.63 -97.59 100.78
C ASP A 65 106.57 -98.15 99.35
N LEU A 66 105.87 -99.27 99.14
CA LEU A 66 105.67 -99.86 97.79
C LEU A 66 104.79 -98.98 96.88
N THR A 67 103.81 -98.28 97.46
CA THR A 67 102.92 -97.40 96.68
C THR A 67 103.69 -96.23 96.08
N LYS A 68 104.64 -95.67 96.84
CA LYS A 68 105.50 -94.58 96.37
C LYS A 68 106.44 -95.04 95.24
N GLU A 69 107.06 -96.19 95.40
CA GLU A 69 107.99 -96.75 94.40
C GLU A 69 107.29 -97.06 93.06
N LEU A 70 106.04 -97.54 93.11
CA LEU A 70 105.24 -97.80 91.91
C LEU A 70 104.90 -96.51 91.14
N VAL A 71 104.52 -95.43 91.83
CA VAL A 71 104.21 -94.15 91.18
C VAL A 71 105.44 -93.53 90.54
N GLU A 72 106.60 -93.59 91.22
CA GLU A 72 107.87 -93.11 90.66
C GLU A 72 108.33 -93.98 89.48
N GLY A 73 108.12 -95.31 89.53
CA GLY A 73 108.48 -96.22 88.44
C GLY A 73 107.69 -95.99 87.13
N ILE A 74 106.42 -95.59 87.22
CA ILE A 74 105.57 -95.36 86.03
C ILE A 74 105.86 -94.00 85.37
N ARG A 75 106.43 -93.02 86.09
CA ARG A 75 106.87 -91.73 85.50
C ARG A 75 107.91 -91.88 84.38
N GLY A 76 108.55 -93.04 84.23
CA GLY A 76 109.55 -93.32 83.19
C GLY A 76 109.01 -93.83 81.85
N VAL A 77 107.70 -94.08 81.70
CA VAL A 77 107.13 -94.64 80.45
C VAL A 77 106.81 -93.52 79.44
N GLY A 78 107.36 -93.62 78.23
CA GLY A 78 107.30 -92.57 77.19
C GLY A 78 105.88 -92.12 76.83
N GLY A 79 105.67 -90.80 76.79
CA GLY A 79 104.38 -90.15 76.50
C GLY A 79 103.65 -89.65 77.74
N ILE A 80 103.94 -90.20 78.93
CA ILE A 80 103.38 -89.75 80.20
C ILE A 80 104.31 -88.69 80.81
N GLU A 81 103.76 -87.52 81.09
CA GLU A 81 104.49 -86.35 81.57
C GLU A 81 104.58 -86.30 83.11
N ASP A 82 103.50 -86.63 83.82
CA ASP A 82 103.52 -86.79 85.29
C ASP A 82 102.34 -87.64 85.80
N ILE A 83 102.52 -88.29 86.96
CA ILE A 83 101.49 -89.03 87.71
C ILE A 83 101.55 -88.63 89.19
N HIS A 84 100.38 -88.31 89.77
CA HIS A 84 100.24 -87.97 91.20
C HIS A 84 99.07 -88.73 91.85
N ILE A 85 99.19 -89.05 93.14
CA ILE A 85 98.09 -89.59 93.95
C ILE A 85 97.62 -88.51 94.89
N ILE A 86 96.38 -88.08 94.69
CA ILE A 86 95.72 -87.02 95.42
C ILE A 86 94.79 -87.67 96.46
N ASN A 87 94.80 -87.20 97.69
CA ASN A 87 93.89 -87.66 98.75
C ASN A 87 92.51 -86.98 98.64
N PHE A 88 91.56 -87.36 99.50
CA PHE A 88 90.20 -86.82 99.48
C PHE A 88 90.11 -85.30 99.71
N GLU A 89 91.13 -84.69 100.34
CA GLU A 89 91.17 -83.24 100.55
C GLU A 89 91.68 -82.48 99.31
N GLY A 90 92.15 -83.17 98.26
CA GLY A 90 92.80 -82.51 97.13
C GLY A 90 94.28 -82.24 97.32
N ARG A 91 94.91 -82.83 98.34
CA ARG A 91 96.35 -82.74 98.59
C ARG A 91 97.05 -83.98 98.05
N GLU A 92 98.35 -83.88 97.78
CA GLU A 92 99.11 -85.06 97.38
C GLU A 92 99.35 -85.99 98.57
N ALA A 93 98.94 -87.26 98.45
CA ALA A 93 98.84 -88.18 99.57
C ALA A 93 100.17 -88.42 100.33
N PHE A 94 101.32 -88.31 99.65
CA PHE A 94 102.64 -88.56 100.22
C PHE A 94 103.38 -87.31 100.72
N LYS A 95 102.74 -86.13 100.73
CA LYS A 95 103.32 -84.89 101.27
C LYS A 95 102.38 -84.25 102.28
N LYS A 96 102.67 -84.45 103.57
CA LYS A 96 101.84 -83.99 104.72
C LYS A 96 101.56 -82.47 104.74
N ASP A 97 102.45 -81.66 104.19
CA ASP A 97 102.31 -80.19 104.16
C ASP A 97 101.88 -79.63 102.78
N SER A 98 101.44 -80.49 101.84
CA SER A 98 101.07 -80.03 100.51
C SER A 98 99.74 -79.25 100.49
N PRO A 99 99.66 -78.13 99.75
CA PRO A 99 98.43 -77.37 99.59
C PRO A 99 97.38 -78.19 98.84
N ALA A 100 96.10 -77.99 99.18
CA ALA A 100 94.96 -78.68 98.58
C ALA A 100 94.59 -78.10 97.20
N GLU A 101 95.55 -78.00 96.27
CA GLU A 101 95.36 -77.35 94.96
C GLU A 101 94.31 -78.07 94.09
N GLU A 102 94.16 -79.38 94.27
CA GLU A 102 93.23 -80.19 93.48
C GLU A 102 91.86 -80.35 94.17
N ALA A 103 91.58 -79.59 95.24
CA ALA A 103 90.35 -79.72 96.02
C ALA A 103 89.08 -79.54 95.18
N ALA A 104 89.08 -78.62 94.20
CA ALA A 104 87.94 -78.42 93.30
C ALA A 104 87.71 -79.64 92.37
N THR A 105 88.79 -80.20 91.84
CA THR A 105 88.75 -81.37 90.94
C THR A 105 88.34 -82.63 91.72
N ILE A 106 88.88 -82.83 92.92
CA ILE A 106 88.49 -83.91 93.83
C ILE A 106 87.03 -83.78 94.26
N LYS A 107 86.54 -82.58 94.60
CA LYS A 107 85.12 -82.38 94.91
C LYS A 107 84.22 -82.81 93.74
N LYS A 108 84.62 -82.47 92.51
CA LYS A 108 83.92 -82.91 91.29
C LYS A 108 83.95 -84.42 91.09
N LEU A 109 85.07 -85.07 91.43
CA LEU A 109 85.20 -86.53 91.44
C LEU A 109 84.34 -87.19 92.52
N ILE A 110 84.19 -86.56 93.69
CA ILE A 110 83.34 -87.05 94.78
C ILE A 110 81.86 -87.04 94.36
N ASP A 111 81.40 -85.96 93.74
CA ASP A 111 79.99 -85.84 93.30
C ASP A 111 79.65 -86.82 92.17
N THR A 112 80.58 -87.04 91.24
CA THR A 112 80.30 -87.80 90.00
C THR A 112 80.77 -89.25 90.00
N LYS A 113 81.75 -89.59 90.84
CA LYS A 113 82.47 -90.89 90.85
C LYS A 113 83.08 -91.30 89.50
N MET A 114 83.22 -90.39 88.53
CA MET A 114 83.76 -90.66 87.18
C MET A 114 85.07 -89.90 86.92
N PRO A 115 86.00 -90.44 86.11
CA PRO A 115 87.26 -89.75 85.81
C PRO A 115 87.05 -88.38 85.14
N VAL A 116 87.84 -87.37 85.52
CA VAL A 116 87.78 -86.01 84.97
C VAL A 116 88.99 -85.78 84.07
N MET A 117 88.76 -85.40 82.80
CA MET A 117 89.82 -85.10 81.83
C MET A 117 89.86 -83.60 81.50
N ILE A 118 91.07 -83.04 81.44
CA ILE A 118 91.37 -81.66 81.05
C ILE A 118 92.25 -81.71 79.79
N LYS A 119 91.79 -81.10 78.70
CA LYS A 119 92.49 -81.04 77.40
C LYS A 119 93.09 -79.65 77.21
N ASP A 120 94.40 -79.57 77.00
CA ASP A 120 95.13 -78.37 76.58
C ASP A 120 95.80 -78.63 75.21
N ALA A 121 96.08 -77.58 74.44
CA ALA A 121 96.57 -77.66 73.06
C ALA A 121 97.84 -78.51 72.89
N LYS A 122 98.59 -78.69 73.97
CA LYS A 122 99.84 -79.46 73.99
C LYS A 122 99.90 -80.57 75.04
N LYS A 123 98.90 -80.68 75.92
CA LYS A 123 98.89 -81.62 77.06
C LYS A 123 97.49 -82.16 77.36
N PHE A 124 97.40 -83.43 77.74
CA PHE A 124 96.18 -84.10 78.20
C PHE A 124 96.35 -84.55 79.65
N VAL A 125 95.51 -84.08 80.57
CA VAL A 125 95.55 -84.45 82.01
C VAL A 125 94.26 -85.18 82.40
N LEU A 126 94.37 -86.30 83.12
CA LEU A 126 93.25 -87.14 83.54
C LEU A 126 93.33 -87.49 85.03
N TYR A 127 92.24 -87.30 85.76
CA TYR A 127 92.09 -87.67 87.18
C TYR A 127 91.12 -88.84 87.32
N LYS A 128 91.54 -89.93 87.98
CA LYS A 128 90.73 -91.13 88.20
C LYS A 128 90.50 -91.40 89.70
N PRO A 129 89.26 -91.54 90.18
CA PRO A 129 88.98 -91.69 91.61
C PRO A 129 89.53 -93.00 92.22
N LEU A 130 89.88 -92.96 93.52
CA LEU A 130 90.25 -94.10 94.38
C LEU A 130 89.13 -94.33 95.40
N GLU A 131 88.37 -95.41 95.26
CA GLU A 131 87.16 -95.67 96.06
C GLU A 131 87.47 -96.29 97.43
N ASN A 132 86.67 -95.94 98.46
CA ASN A 132 86.80 -96.48 99.81
C ASN A 132 85.95 -97.76 99.94
N THR A 133 86.50 -98.88 99.48
CA THR A 133 85.82 -100.18 99.48
C THR A 133 85.78 -100.81 100.89
N SER A 134 84.96 -101.86 101.08
CA SER A 134 84.85 -102.56 102.38
C SER A 134 86.19 -103.07 102.92
N SER A 135 87.13 -103.41 102.04
CA SER A 135 88.51 -103.78 102.36
C SER A 135 89.36 -102.64 102.93
N CYS A 136 89.02 -101.39 102.68
CA CYS A 136 89.75 -100.21 103.16
C CYS A 136 89.27 -99.73 104.56
N LYS A 137 88.04 -100.10 104.98
CA LYS A 137 87.44 -99.68 106.26
C LYS A 137 88.17 -100.18 107.51
N GLY A 138 88.99 -101.23 107.40
CA GLY A 138 89.76 -101.77 108.52
C GLY A 138 90.87 -100.83 109.02
N CYS A 139 91.41 -99.97 108.14
CA CYS A 139 92.48 -99.03 108.46
C CYS A 139 92.04 -97.56 108.38
N HIS A 140 90.96 -97.26 107.63
CA HIS A 140 90.40 -95.93 107.48
C HIS A 140 89.02 -95.84 108.14
N ALA A 141 88.95 -95.14 109.27
CA ALA A 141 87.75 -95.04 110.11
C ALA A 141 86.73 -93.95 109.68
N GLN A 142 86.98 -93.22 108.58
CA GLN A 142 86.06 -92.18 108.10
C GLN A 142 84.92 -92.77 107.24
N GLU A 143 83.68 -92.41 107.56
CA GLU A 143 82.51 -92.62 106.70
C GLU A 143 82.57 -91.68 105.48
N GLY A 144 83.06 -92.20 104.34
CA GLY A 144 83.09 -91.50 103.06
C GLY A 144 83.46 -92.45 101.91
N ALA A 145 82.85 -92.29 100.72
CA ALA A 145 82.90 -93.27 99.63
C ALA A 145 84.22 -93.30 98.81
N LEU A 146 85.11 -92.30 98.96
CA LEU A 146 86.35 -92.16 98.19
C LEU A 146 87.52 -91.79 99.10
N LEU A 147 88.68 -92.37 98.83
CA LEU A 147 89.95 -92.09 99.52
C LEU A 147 90.75 -90.98 98.84
N GLY A 148 90.55 -90.76 97.53
CA GLY A 148 91.34 -89.82 96.72
C GLY A 148 91.17 -90.02 95.21
N ALA A 149 92.18 -89.65 94.42
CA ALA A 149 92.26 -89.90 92.97
C ALA A 149 93.71 -89.97 92.45
N VAL A 150 93.92 -90.67 91.32
CA VAL A 150 95.19 -90.70 90.57
C VAL A 150 95.11 -89.72 89.39
N LYS A 151 96.04 -88.78 89.30
CA LYS A 151 96.23 -87.84 88.18
C LYS A 151 97.29 -88.38 87.21
N VAL A 152 97.07 -88.30 85.90
CA VAL A 152 98.00 -88.70 84.82
C VAL A 152 98.03 -87.63 83.72
N SER A 153 99.19 -87.20 83.26
CA SER A 153 99.38 -86.18 82.20
C SER A 153 100.12 -86.73 80.97
N LEU A 154 99.80 -86.36 79.71
CA LEU A 154 100.49 -86.76 78.44
C LEU A 154 100.70 -85.59 77.43
N SER A 155 101.70 -85.65 76.54
CA SER A 155 102.04 -84.60 75.52
C SER A 155 101.95 -85.07 74.04
N ILE A 156 101.62 -84.15 73.09
CA ILE A 156 101.34 -84.44 71.65
C ILE A 156 102.23 -83.73 70.60
N GLU A 157 103.22 -82.93 71.01
CA GLU A 157 103.89 -81.94 70.14
C GLU A 157 104.61 -82.54 68.90
N LYS A 158 105.14 -83.76 68.99
CA LYS A 158 106.03 -84.33 67.96
C LYS A 158 105.32 -84.84 66.70
N GLU A 159 104.05 -85.20 66.79
CA GLU A 159 103.28 -85.76 65.65
C GLU A 159 102.63 -84.67 64.77
N TYR A 160 102.42 -83.46 65.31
CA TYR A 160 101.79 -82.35 64.59
C TYR A 160 102.68 -81.80 63.45
N ASP A 161 103.98 -81.68 63.66
CA ASP A 161 104.91 -81.09 62.68
C ASP A 161 105.09 -81.93 61.41
N LYS A 162 104.89 -83.25 61.50
CA LYS A 162 105.06 -84.16 60.36
C LYS A 162 103.93 -84.02 59.34
N ALA A 163 102.71 -83.75 59.80
CA ALA A 163 101.54 -83.54 58.94
C ALA A 163 101.68 -82.29 58.07
N MET A 164 102.20 -81.18 58.62
CA MET A 164 102.23 -79.91 57.89
C MET A 164 103.13 -79.88 56.64
N LYS A 165 104.21 -80.69 56.58
CA LYS A 165 105.07 -80.74 55.40
C LYS A 165 104.39 -81.39 54.18
N SER A 166 103.44 -82.31 54.39
CA SER A 166 102.75 -83.02 53.29
C SER A 166 101.81 -82.09 52.49
N ILE A 167 101.12 -81.17 53.18
CA ILE A 167 100.09 -80.28 52.61
C ILE A 167 100.65 -79.30 51.56
N VAL A 168 101.86 -78.76 51.76
CA VAL A 168 102.43 -77.71 50.88
C VAL A 168 102.72 -78.23 49.46
N THR A 169 103.09 -79.49 49.32
CA THR A 169 103.51 -80.05 48.02
C THR A 169 102.34 -80.19 47.02
N VAL A 170 101.12 -80.45 47.51
CA VAL A 170 99.93 -80.66 46.66
C VAL A 170 99.43 -79.37 46.01
N ILE A 171 99.60 -78.21 46.67
CA ILE A 171 99.06 -76.92 46.19
C ILE A 171 99.77 -76.43 44.91
N VAL A 172 101.07 -76.68 44.77
CA VAL A 172 101.89 -76.13 43.66
C VAL A 172 101.51 -76.73 42.30
N LEU A 173 101.17 -78.03 42.23
CA LEU A 173 100.85 -78.70 40.96
C LEU A 173 99.52 -78.21 40.33
N THR A 174 98.55 -77.80 41.15
CA THR A 174 97.22 -77.38 40.68
C THR A 174 97.24 -76.02 39.95
N VAL A 175 98.16 -75.12 40.32
CA VAL A 175 98.23 -73.76 39.75
C VAL A 175 98.72 -73.78 38.30
N LEU A 176 99.64 -74.67 37.94
CA LEU A 176 100.23 -74.73 36.60
C LEU A 176 99.22 -75.19 35.53
N GLY A 177 98.27 -76.07 35.86
CA GLY A 177 97.26 -76.55 34.91
C GLY A 177 96.24 -75.49 34.48
N ALA A 178 95.92 -74.54 35.36
CA ALA A 178 94.91 -73.51 35.10
C ALA A 178 95.31 -72.49 34.02
N LEU A 179 96.60 -72.14 33.93
CA LEU A 179 97.08 -71.07 33.04
C LEU A 179 96.99 -71.44 31.54
N GLY A 180 97.12 -72.72 31.19
CA GLY A 180 97.07 -73.17 29.79
C GLY A 180 95.68 -73.05 29.13
N PHE A 181 94.60 -73.18 29.91
CA PHE A 181 93.24 -73.21 29.37
C PHE A 181 92.72 -71.82 28.94
N SER A 182 93.15 -70.74 29.61
CA SER A 182 92.64 -69.39 29.36
C SER A 182 93.04 -68.79 28.00
N LEU A 183 94.15 -69.23 27.39
CA LEU A 183 94.67 -68.63 26.16
C LEU A 183 93.83 -68.97 24.92
N VAL A 184 93.29 -70.19 24.83
CA VAL A 184 92.51 -70.67 23.67
C VAL A 184 91.15 -69.98 23.58
N LEU A 185 90.52 -69.73 24.73
CA LEU A 185 89.18 -69.14 24.81
C LEU A 185 89.12 -67.71 24.25
N TRP A 186 90.21 -66.93 24.37
CA TRP A 186 90.28 -65.54 23.91
C TRP A 186 90.16 -65.41 22.39
N PHE A 187 90.79 -66.31 21.63
CA PHE A 187 90.85 -66.19 20.17
C PHE A 187 89.48 -66.41 19.49
N MET A 188 88.63 -67.30 20.04
CA MET A 188 87.28 -67.55 19.52
C MET A 188 86.34 -66.35 19.67
N LEU A 189 86.34 -65.68 20.83
CA LEU A 189 85.37 -64.61 21.14
C LEU A 189 85.58 -63.34 20.28
N ARG A 190 86.81 -63.06 19.87
CA ARG A 190 87.15 -61.84 19.10
C ARG A 190 86.52 -61.81 17.70
N LYS A 191 86.50 -62.94 16.98
CA LYS A 191 86.04 -63.00 15.57
C LYS A 191 84.52 -63.07 15.42
N MET A 192 83.82 -63.68 16.38
CA MET A 192 82.36 -63.88 16.30
C MET A 192 81.54 -62.71 16.84
N ILE A 193 82.03 -61.95 17.82
CA ILE A 193 81.20 -60.94 18.52
C ILE A 193 81.67 -59.51 18.26
N ILE A 194 82.98 -59.25 18.33
CA ILE A 194 83.49 -57.87 18.43
C ILE A 194 83.40 -57.09 17.10
N VAL A 195 83.65 -57.74 15.96
CA VAL A 195 83.68 -57.05 14.65
C VAL A 195 82.29 -56.64 14.14
N PRO A 196 81.26 -57.53 14.12
CA PRO A 196 79.93 -57.18 13.60
C PRO A 196 79.20 -56.11 14.42
N VAL A 197 79.36 -56.10 15.75
CA VAL A 197 78.74 -55.11 16.66
C VAL A 197 79.23 -53.69 16.38
N LYS A 198 80.49 -53.53 15.94
CA LYS A 198 81.10 -52.23 15.65
C LYS A 198 80.54 -51.57 14.38
N ALA A 199 80.11 -52.36 13.39
CA ALA A 199 79.50 -51.85 12.17
C ALA A 199 78.08 -51.29 12.41
N ILE A 200 77.32 -51.90 13.31
CA ILE A 200 75.99 -51.40 13.73
C ILE A 200 76.12 -50.14 14.58
N GLU A 201 77.16 -50.04 15.42
CA GLU A 201 77.48 -48.80 16.16
C GLU A 201 77.70 -47.61 15.21
N MET A 202 78.46 -47.78 14.13
CA MET A 202 78.69 -46.71 13.14
C MET A 202 77.43 -46.28 12.40
N ALA A 203 76.56 -47.23 12.02
CA ALA A 203 75.29 -46.91 11.38
C ALA A 203 74.35 -46.13 12.30
N ALA A 204 74.29 -46.51 13.58
CA ALA A 204 73.51 -45.81 14.59
C ALA A 204 74.04 -44.39 14.86
N SER A 205 75.37 -44.20 14.86
CA SER A 205 75.98 -42.86 15.02
C SER A 205 75.62 -41.93 13.86
N ARG A 206 75.70 -42.40 12.61
CA ARG A 206 75.35 -41.59 11.44
C ARG A 206 73.87 -41.23 11.36
N LEU A 207 72.99 -42.15 11.75
CA LEU A 207 71.57 -41.87 11.91
C LEU A 207 71.31 -40.81 13.01
N ALA A 208 72.04 -40.86 14.11
CA ALA A 208 71.96 -39.86 15.18
C ALA A 208 72.50 -38.47 14.76
N GLU A 209 73.40 -38.43 13.76
CA GLU A 209 73.95 -37.21 13.18
C GLU A 209 73.07 -36.59 12.06
N GLY A 210 71.96 -37.23 11.69
CA GLY A 210 71.00 -36.70 10.70
C GLY A 210 71.36 -36.95 9.23
N ASP A 211 72.40 -37.76 8.97
CA ASP A 211 72.79 -38.14 7.62
C ASP A 211 72.06 -39.42 7.19
N LEU A 212 70.99 -39.29 6.41
CA LEU A 212 70.19 -40.41 5.90
C LEU A 212 70.67 -40.94 4.54
N SER A 213 71.87 -40.57 4.09
CA SER A 213 72.37 -40.85 2.73
C SER A 213 73.21 -42.13 2.58
N PHE A 214 73.37 -42.95 3.64
CA PHE A 214 74.29 -44.11 3.66
C PHE A 214 73.57 -45.48 3.67
N GLU A 215 74.26 -46.55 3.24
CA GLU A 215 73.79 -47.96 3.28
C GLU A 215 74.65 -48.86 4.18
N THR A 216 74.04 -49.83 4.86
CA THR A 216 74.71 -50.89 5.65
C THR A 216 74.59 -52.25 4.95
N ASP A 217 75.71 -52.92 4.63
CA ASP A 217 75.74 -54.28 4.03
C ASP A 217 76.50 -55.26 4.95
N ILE A 218 75.81 -55.78 5.98
CA ILE A 218 76.34 -56.81 6.89
C ILE A 218 75.75 -58.17 6.49
N LYS A 219 76.61 -59.10 6.04
CA LYS A 219 76.20 -60.45 5.58
C LYS A 219 76.33 -61.48 6.71
N GLY A 220 75.20 -61.98 7.20
CA GLY A 220 75.11 -63.03 8.22
C GLY A 220 73.68 -63.58 8.34
N LYS A 221 73.49 -64.67 9.08
CA LYS A 221 72.15 -65.24 9.41
C LYS A 221 71.83 -65.17 10.91
N ASP A 222 72.67 -64.49 11.68
CA ASP A 222 72.54 -64.35 13.13
C ASP A 222 71.72 -63.09 13.52
N GLU A 223 71.53 -62.90 14.82
CA GLU A 223 70.80 -61.79 15.41
C GLU A 223 71.40 -60.43 15.05
N ILE A 224 72.70 -60.38 14.74
CA ILE A 224 73.40 -59.14 14.37
C ILE A 224 73.05 -58.73 12.93
N ALA A 225 72.97 -59.69 12.00
CA ALA A 225 72.52 -59.40 10.63
C ALA A 225 71.05 -58.94 10.58
N ARG A 226 70.18 -59.52 11.41
CA ARG A 226 68.77 -59.11 11.49
C ARG A 226 68.61 -57.68 12.03
N LEU A 227 69.44 -57.30 13.01
CA LEU A 227 69.48 -55.93 13.55
C LEU A 227 69.93 -54.90 12.49
N SER A 228 70.88 -55.24 11.63
CA SER A 228 71.33 -54.38 10.53
C SER A 228 70.20 -54.07 9.52
N GLN A 229 69.38 -55.07 9.17
CA GLN A 229 68.26 -54.91 8.24
C GLN A 229 67.17 -53.99 8.82
N SER A 230 66.83 -54.12 10.11
CA SER A 230 65.85 -53.25 10.77
C SER A 230 66.29 -51.78 10.82
N VAL A 231 67.60 -51.53 10.97
CA VAL A 231 68.15 -50.16 10.90
C VAL A 231 68.01 -49.58 9.49
N LYS A 232 68.22 -50.37 8.42
CA LYS A 232 68.01 -49.95 7.02
C LYS A 232 66.56 -49.53 6.74
N GLU A 233 65.59 -50.33 7.20
CA GLU A 233 64.16 -50.02 7.02
C GLU A 233 63.73 -48.76 7.79
N SER A 234 64.32 -48.52 8.96
CA SER A 234 64.06 -47.32 9.75
C SER A 234 64.58 -46.05 9.05
N ILE A 235 65.76 -46.09 8.42
CA ILE A 235 66.31 -44.98 7.63
C ILE A 235 65.36 -44.59 6.48
N GLY A 236 64.86 -45.58 5.72
CA GLY A 236 63.92 -45.32 4.62
C GLY A 236 62.54 -44.82 5.07
N SER A 237 62.05 -45.27 6.24
CA SER A 237 60.79 -44.78 6.81
C SER A 237 60.91 -43.33 7.31
N LEU A 238 61.99 -43.03 8.03
CA LEU A 238 62.32 -41.66 8.49
C LEU A 238 62.46 -40.69 7.32
N GLY A 239 63.11 -41.10 6.23
CA GLY A 239 63.23 -40.31 5.01
C GLY A 239 61.88 -39.86 4.43
N ARG A 240 60.92 -40.78 4.32
CA ARG A 240 59.56 -40.49 3.82
C ARG A 240 58.73 -39.63 4.77
N ILE A 241 58.88 -39.84 6.08
CA ILE A 241 58.18 -39.03 7.10
C ILE A 241 58.66 -37.58 7.01
N LEU A 242 59.97 -37.35 6.95
CA LEU A 242 60.52 -35.99 6.89
C LEU A 242 60.15 -35.26 5.59
N GLN A 243 60.13 -35.93 4.43
CA GLN A 243 59.60 -35.32 3.20
C GLN A 243 58.12 -34.96 3.31
N ARG A 244 57.27 -35.84 3.87
CA ARG A 244 55.85 -35.51 4.10
C ARG A 244 55.68 -34.31 5.03
N ILE A 245 56.50 -34.17 6.06
CA ILE A 245 56.44 -33.02 6.97
C ILE A 245 56.85 -31.73 6.23
N LYS A 246 57.84 -31.79 5.32
CA LYS A 246 58.22 -30.64 4.48
C LYS A 246 57.08 -30.17 3.58
N ASP A 247 56.41 -31.10 2.89
CA ASP A 247 55.27 -30.78 2.03
C ASP A 247 54.07 -30.22 2.83
N VAL A 248 53.84 -30.75 4.03
CA VAL A 248 52.81 -30.23 4.94
C VAL A 248 53.16 -28.81 5.39
N SER A 249 54.41 -28.53 5.74
CA SER A 249 54.86 -27.18 6.13
C SER A 249 54.66 -26.16 5.00
N LEU A 250 55.07 -26.49 3.77
CA LEU A 250 54.86 -25.62 2.61
C LEU A 250 53.38 -25.37 2.29
N ARG A 251 52.53 -26.38 2.48
CA ARG A 251 51.08 -26.23 2.38
C ARG A 251 50.52 -25.32 3.48
N ILE A 252 50.99 -25.44 4.73
CA ILE A 252 50.58 -24.59 5.85
C ILE A 252 50.93 -23.13 5.53
N SER A 253 52.14 -22.82 5.06
CA SER A 253 52.52 -21.45 4.71
C SER A 253 51.67 -20.85 3.58
N ARG A 254 51.34 -21.64 2.56
CA ARG A 254 50.48 -21.17 1.45
C ARG A 254 49.03 -20.93 1.91
N VAL A 255 48.48 -21.86 2.70
CA VAL A 255 47.12 -21.72 3.27
C VAL A 255 47.07 -20.52 4.19
N ALA A 256 48.08 -20.32 5.03
CA ALA A 256 48.21 -19.14 5.87
C ALA A 256 48.24 -17.84 5.05
N GLY A 257 49.05 -17.74 4.00
CA GLY A 257 49.05 -16.53 3.15
C GLY A 257 47.68 -16.22 2.52
N ASN A 258 46.93 -17.24 2.10
CA ASN A 258 45.58 -17.06 1.57
C ASN A 258 44.58 -16.64 2.66
N VAL A 259 44.62 -17.26 3.84
CA VAL A 259 43.74 -16.92 4.97
C VAL A 259 44.02 -15.51 5.50
N GLU A 260 45.27 -15.03 5.48
CA GLU A 260 45.60 -13.64 5.83
C GLU A 260 44.96 -12.65 4.84
N LYS A 261 45.07 -12.94 3.54
CA LYS A 261 44.46 -12.12 2.48
C LYS A 261 42.93 -12.11 2.58
N ASP A 262 42.31 -13.25 2.84
CA ASP A 262 40.85 -13.34 2.97
C ASP A 262 40.36 -12.73 4.29
N SER A 263 41.10 -12.87 5.39
CA SER A 263 40.82 -12.17 6.66
C SER A 263 40.85 -10.64 6.48
N LYS A 264 41.80 -10.11 5.69
CA LYS A 264 41.82 -8.68 5.35
C LYS A 264 40.57 -8.23 4.59
N LYS A 265 40.12 -9.03 3.62
CA LYS A 265 38.86 -8.74 2.90
C LYS A 265 37.65 -8.78 3.84
N VAL A 266 37.63 -9.66 4.84
CA VAL A 266 36.57 -9.67 5.86
C VAL A 266 36.57 -8.36 6.64
N VAL A 267 37.73 -7.87 7.09
CA VAL A 267 37.82 -6.58 7.80
C VAL A 267 37.36 -5.41 6.92
N ASP A 268 37.79 -5.35 5.65
CA ASP A 268 37.37 -4.31 4.72
C ASP A 268 35.86 -4.41 4.42
N GLY A 269 35.32 -5.63 4.28
CA GLY A 269 33.89 -5.90 4.14
C GLY A 269 33.07 -5.45 5.35
N THR A 270 33.57 -5.65 6.58
CA THR A 270 32.86 -5.19 7.79
C THR A 270 32.73 -3.67 7.87
N GLN A 271 33.64 -2.91 7.26
CA GLN A 271 33.52 -1.45 7.19
C GLN A 271 32.36 -1.03 6.28
N LEU A 272 32.26 -1.68 5.11
CA LEU A 272 31.16 -1.45 4.16
C LEU A 272 29.81 -1.90 4.75
N GLU A 273 29.77 -3.01 5.48
CA GLU A 273 28.56 -3.45 6.20
C GLU A 273 28.13 -2.42 7.26
N ALA A 274 29.06 -1.84 8.02
CA ALA A 274 28.74 -0.84 9.02
C ALA A 274 28.16 0.45 8.40
N GLU A 275 28.71 0.88 7.26
CA GLU A 275 28.20 2.01 6.47
C GLU A 275 26.79 1.72 5.92
N ALA A 276 26.59 0.54 5.32
CA ALA A 276 25.29 0.12 4.81
C ALA A 276 24.23 0.02 5.92
N VAL A 277 24.58 -0.45 7.12
CA VAL A 277 23.67 -0.51 8.28
C VAL A 277 23.29 0.89 8.74
N ALA A 278 24.22 1.85 8.75
CA ALA A 278 23.92 3.24 9.09
C ALA A 278 22.95 3.89 8.09
N ASP A 279 23.13 3.62 6.80
CA ASP A 279 22.24 4.09 5.73
C ASP A 279 20.82 3.49 5.86
N ILE A 280 20.72 2.20 6.19
CA ILE A 280 19.44 1.54 6.47
C ILE A 280 18.75 2.19 7.67
N SER A 281 19.48 2.43 8.77
CA SER A 281 18.93 3.10 9.95
C SER A 281 18.36 4.49 9.62
N SER A 282 19.10 5.29 8.85
CA SER A 282 18.62 6.61 8.41
C SER A 282 17.38 6.51 7.51
N SER A 283 17.36 5.55 6.58
CA SER A 283 16.22 5.30 5.70
C SER A 283 14.97 4.88 6.48
N VAL A 284 15.12 4.08 7.54
CA VAL A 284 14.03 3.67 8.43
C VAL A 284 13.50 4.85 9.26
N GLU A 285 14.36 5.75 9.71
CA GLU A 285 13.92 7.00 10.37
C GLU A 285 13.11 7.89 9.42
N GLN A 286 13.58 8.07 8.18
CA GLN A 286 12.85 8.79 7.14
C GLN A 286 11.50 8.13 6.83
N LEU A 287 11.46 6.80 6.76
CA LEU A 287 10.23 6.04 6.53
C LEU A 287 9.24 6.22 7.68
N ASN A 288 9.69 6.25 8.94
CA ASN A 288 8.83 6.54 10.08
C ASN A 288 8.28 7.97 10.06
N ALA A 289 9.09 8.95 9.64
CA ALA A 289 8.61 10.33 9.44
C ALA A 289 7.53 10.39 8.36
N ALA A 290 7.75 9.73 7.21
CA ALA A 290 6.77 9.65 6.14
C ALA A 290 5.47 8.96 6.58
N ILE A 291 5.55 7.86 7.34
CA ILE A 291 4.37 7.19 7.92
C ILE A 291 3.56 8.16 8.79
N SER A 292 4.23 9.01 9.59
CA SER A 292 3.55 10.00 10.43
C SER A 292 2.85 11.09 9.60
N GLU A 293 3.50 11.58 8.55
CA GLU A 293 2.91 12.59 7.63
C GLU A 293 1.72 12.03 6.86
N ILE A 294 1.79 10.78 6.39
CA ILE A 294 0.67 10.12 5.72
C ILE A 294 -0.48 9.88 6.71
N THR A 295 -0.18 9.59 7.98
CA THR A 295 -1.21 9.46 9.04
C THR A 295 -1.99 10.76 9.20
N GLU A 296 -1.29 11.88 9.39
CA GLU A 296 -1.91 13.21 9.50
C GLU A 296 -2.71 13.58 8.25
N SER A 297 -2.17 13.30 7.06
CA SER A 297 -2.86 13.52 5.79
C SER A 297 -4.14 12.69 5.66
N THR A 298 -4.14 11.45 6.17
CA THR A 298 -5.30 10.55 6.12
C THR A 298 -6.38 11.00 7.11
N GLU A 299 -6.00 11.46 8.30
CA GLU A 299 -6.93 12.07 9.27
C GLU A 299 -7.56 13.35 8.73
N GLY A 300 -6.76 14.22 8.09
CA GLY A 300 -7.26 15.41 7.39
C GLY A 300 -8.22 15.08 6.25
N LEU A 301 -7.92 14.04 5.47
CA LEU A 301 -8.81 13.55 4.40
C LEU A 301 -10.13 13.03 4.97
N ALA A 302 -10.11 12.31 6.09
CA ALA A 302 -11.34 11.81 6.74
C ALA A 302 -12.23 12.98 7.20
N ALA A 303 -11.67 13.98 7.87
CA ALA A 303 -12.40 15.17 8.31
C ALA A 303 -13.00 15.94 7.13
N SER A 304 -12.23 16.15 6.06
CA SER A 304 -12.72 16.81 4.84
C SER A 304 -13.83 16.02 4.15
N THR A 305 -13.77 14.69 4.20
CA THR A 305 -14.82 13.79 3.65
C THR A 305 -16.12 13.93 4.44
N GLU A 306 -16.07 14.01 5.78
CA GLU A 306 -17.24 14.27 6.63
C GLU A 306 -17.87 15.64 6.37
N GLU A 307 -17.06 16.69 6.25
CA GLU A 307 -17.54 18.05 5.94
C GLU A 307 -18.20 18.10 4.55
N THR A 308 -17.60 17.44 3.56
CA THR A 308 -18.17 17.36 2.21
C THR A 308 -19.48 16.58 2.22
N ALA A 309 -19.60 15.53 3.03
CA ALA A 309 -20.83 14.76 3.19
C ALA A 309 -21.97 15.63 3.75
N ALA A 310 -21.70 16.40 4.81
CA ALA A 310 -22.67 17.34 5.39
C ALA A 310 -23.11 18.40 4.37
N SER A 311 -22.16 18.94 3.60
CA SER A 311 -22.46 19.90 2.52
C SER A 311 -23.36 19.30 1.44
N MET A 312 -23.18 18.02 1.09
CA MET A 312 -24.04 17.34 0.11
C MET A 312 -25.48 17.15 0.64
N ASP A 313 -25.66 16.90 1.93
CA ASP A 313 -27.00 16.83 2.55
C ASP A 313 -27.72 18.19 2.52
N GLU A 314 -26.99 19.29 2.78
CA GLU A 314 -27.54 20.65 2.62
C GLU A 314 -27.89 20.97 1.17
N ILE A 315 -27.05 20.57 0.20
CA ILE A 315 -27.34 20.70 -1.23
C ILE A 315 -28.59 19.92 -1.60
N ALA A 316 -28.75 18.67 -1.14
CA ALA A 316 -29.92 17.87 -1.41
C ALA A 316 -31.21 18.53 -0.88
N THR A 317 -31.15 19.12 0.32
CA THR A 317 -32.26 19.88 0.90
C THR A 317 -32.58 21.13 0.08
N SER A 318 -31.55 21.86 -0.35
CA SER A 318 -31.67 23.07 -1.17
C SER A 318 -32.29 22.77 -2.55
N ILE A 319 -31.90 21.66 -3.17
CA ILE A 319 -32.49 21.16 -4.43
C ILE A 319 -33.99 20.91 -4.26
N GLY A 320 -34.40 20.32 -3.12
CA GLY A 320 -35.81 20.14 -2.78
C GLY A 320 -36.56 21.46 -2.67
N GLN A 321 -35.98 22.47 -2.01
CA GLN A 321 -36.58 23.80 -1.91
C GLN A 321 -36.71 24.49 -3.27
N VAL A 322 -35.66 24.48 -4.10
CA VAL A 322 -35.69 25.07 -5.45
C VAL A 322 -36.73 24.38 -6.33
N THR A 323 -36.88 23.06 -6.20
CA THR A 323 -37.92 22.30 -6.93
C THR A 323 -39.33 22.79 -6.56
N ASN A 324 -39.60 22.97 -5.26
CA ASN A 324 -40.88 23.50 -4.78
C ASN A 324 -41.10 24.95 -5.24
N SER A 325 -40.10 25.83 -5.10
CA SER A 325 -40.20 27.22 -5.56
C SER A 325 -40.42 27.31 -7.08
N THR A 326 -39.82 26.42 -7.86
CA THR A 326 -40.04 26.35 -9.32
C THR A 326 -41.46 25.89 -9.64
N HIS A 327 -42.02 24.98 -8.85
CA HIS A 327 -43.42 24.57 -8.99
C HIS A 327 -44.39 25.73 -8.71
N ASP A 328 -44.18 26.47 -7.61
CA ASP A 328 -44.99 27.63 -7.25
C ASP A 328 -44.87 28.76 -8.29
N LEU A 329 -43.67 28.96 -8.84
CA LEU A 329 -43.43 29.90 -9.93
C LEU A 329 -44.21 29.51 -11.18
N PHE A 330 -44.25 28.22 -11.54
CA PHE A 330 -45.03 27.73 -12.68
C PHE A 330 -46.52 28.03 -12.50
N GLY A 331 -47.06 27.79 -11.30
CA GLY A 331 -48.45 28.14 -10.98
C GLY A 331 -48.72 29.65 -11.08
N SER A 332 -47.77 30.48 -10.61
CA SER A 332 -47.86 31.94 -10.67
C SER A 332 -47.80 32.48 -12.10
N VAL A 333 -46.94 31.89 -12.96
CA VAL A 333 -46.83 32.23 -14.39
C VAL A 333 -48.13 31.89 -15.11
N GLU A 334 -48.72 30.71 -14.85
CA GLU A 334 -49.99 30.30 -15.47
C GLU A 334 -51.15 31.22 -15.05
N ALA A 335 -51.24 31.56 -13.75
CA ALA A 335 -52.23 32.50 -13.24
C ALA A 335 -52.08 33.89 -13.89
N THR A 336 -50.83 34.37 -14.00
CA THR A 336 -50.53 35.65 -14.66
C THR A 336 -50.91 35.62 -16.14
N SER A 337 -50.66 34.51 -16.85
CA SER A 337 -51.06 34.32 -18.24
C SER A 337 -52.58 34.46 -18.41
N SER A 338 -53.36 33.80 -17.55
CA SER A 338 -54.82 33.92 -17.56
C SER A 338 -55.29 35.36 -17.31
N SER A 339 -54.67 36.08 -16.37
CA SER A 339 -55.00 37.49 -16.11
C SER A 339 -54.65 38.40 -17.30
N ILE A 340 -53.59 38.11 -18.04
CA ILE A 340 -53.22 38.84 -19.26
C ILE A 340 -54.26 38.66 -20.35
N GLU A 341 -54.79 37.44 -20.54
CA GLU A 341 -55.85 37.16 -21.51
C GLU A 341 -57.14 37.93 -21.17
N GLU A 342 -57.55 37.94 -19.90
CA GLU A 342 -58.70 38.69 -19.41
C GLU A 342 -58.51 40.21 -19.55
N LEU A 343 -57.33 40.73 -19.22
CA LEU A 343 -56.98 42.13 -19.44
C LEU A 343 -57.01 42.49 -20.92
N SER A 344 -56.52 41.62 -21.80
CA SER A 344 -56.54 41.83 -23.25
C SER A 344 -57.97 41.94 -23.78
N ALA A 345 -58.87 41.08 -23.31
CA ALA A 345 -60.29 41.14 -23.65
C ALA A 345 -60.92 42.46 -23.16
N THR A 346 -60.63 42.86 -21.91
CA THR A 346 -61.15 44.09 -21.30
C THR A 346 -60.67 45.35 -22.03
N ILE A 347 -59.38 45.41 -22.40
CA ILE A 347 -58.82 46.52 -23.20
C ILE A 347 -59.55 46.64 -24.53
N LYS A 348 -59.83 45.52 -25.20
CA LYS A 348 -60.55 45.51 -26.47
C LYS A 348 -61.97 46.05 -26.29
N GLU A 349 -62.64 45.68 -25.21
CA GLU A 349 -63.98 46.18 -24.87
C GLU A 349 -63.97 47.68 -24.57
N VAL A 350 -63.00 48.18 -23.79
CA VAL A 350 -62.83 49.61 -23.50
C VAL A 350 -62.56 50.41 -24.77
N ALA A 351 -61.72 49.89 -25.68
CA ALA A 351 -61.46 50.52 -26.97
C ALA A 351 -62.76 50.68 -27.79
N GLN A 352 -63.56 49.63 -27.84
CA GLN A 352 -64.84 49.65 -28.55
C GLN A 352 -65.86 50.58 -27.90
N ASN A 353 -65.90 50.63 -26.56
CA ASN A 353 -66.76 51.57 -25.82
C ASN A 353 -66.34 53.02 -26.04
N ALA A 354 -65.04 53.32 -26.13
CA ALA A 354 -64.55 54.65 -26.45
C ALA A 354 -64.94 55.09 -27.87
N ASP A 355 -64.88 54.17 -28.84
CA ASP A 355 -65.30 54.42 -30.23
C ASP A 355 -66.82 54.70 -30.32
N ASN A 356 -67.63 53.85 -29.67
CA ASN A 356 -69.08 54.04 -29.57
C ASN A 356 -69.43 55.38 -28.89
N LEU A 357 -68.76 55.73 -27.79
CA LEU A 357 -68.99 56.99 -27.08
C LEU A 357 -68.61 58.20 -27.93
N SER A 358 -67.57 58.09 -28.76
CA SER A 358 -67.22 59.12 -29.74
C SER A 358 -68.34 59.34 -30.75
N GLY A 359 -68.91 58.27 -31.31
CA GLY A 359 -70.04 58.34 -32.24
C GLY A 359 -71.28 59.00 -31.62
N ILE A 360 -71.67 58.57 -30.41
CA ILE A 360 -72.79 59.16 -29.67
C ILE A 360 -72.55 60.65 -29.35
N THR A 361 -71.30 61.03 -29.07
CA THR A 361 -70.94 62.44 -28.81
C THR A 361 -71.13 63.29 -30.07
N ASP A 362 -70.73 62.78 -31.25
CA ASP A 362 -70.93 63.49 -32.52
C ASP A 362 -72.43 63.62 -32.89
N GLU A 363 -73.23 62.59 -32.64
CA GLU A 363 -74.69 62.66 -32.79
C GLU A 363 -75.31 63.69 -31.84
N THR A 364 -74.87 63.72 -30.58
CA THR A 364 -75.36 64.66 -29.57
C THR A 364 -74.98 66.10 -29.91
N LEU A 365 -73.77 66.35 -30.41
CA LEU A 365 -73.35 67.67 -30.90
C LEU A 365 -74.23 68.14 -32.07
N SER A 366 -74.55 67.24 -33.00
CA SER A 366 -75.45 67.55 -34.13
C SER A 366 -76.86 67.91 -33.64
N ALA A 367 -77.41 67.17 -32.66
CA ALA A 367 -78.71 67.49 -32.05
C ALA A 367 -78.70 68.83 -31.29
N ILE A 368 -77.59 69.19 -30.64
CA ILE A 368 -77.42 70.48 -29.96
C ILE A 368 -77.45 71.63 -30.98
N GLU A 369 -76.84 71.47 -32.15
CA GLU A 369 -76.89 72.47 -33.24
C GLU A 369 -78.34 72.68 -33.73
N GLU A 370 -79.11 71.59 -33.90
CA GLU A 370 -80.53 71.67 -34.27
C GLU A 370 -81.36 72.39 -33.19
N ILE A 371 -81.13 72.07 -31.91
CA ILE A 371 -81.77 72.76 -30.78
C ILE A 371 -81.41 74.25 -30.78
N ALA A 372 -80.16 74.60 -31.01
CA ALA A 372 -79.72 75.99 -31.07
C ALA A 372 -80.49 76.77 -32.15
N SER A 373 -80.68 76.16 -33.32
CA SER A 373 -81.48 76.74 -34.41
C SER A 373 -82.95 76.90 -34.02
N SER A 374 -83.56 75.87 -33.42
CA SER A 374 -84.97 75.90 -33.00
C SER A 374 -85.22 76.95 -31.91
N VAL A 375 -84.35 77.06 -30.90
CA VAL A 375 -84.44 78.10 -29.86
C VAL A 375 -84.37 79.49 -30.49
N LYS A 376 -83.52 79.69 -31.51
CA LYS A 376 -83.42 80.97 -32.22
C LYS A 376 -84.70 81.30 -33.00
N GLU A 377 -85.33 80.30 -33.60
CA GLU A 377 -86.61 80.46 -34.30
C GLU A 377 -87.75 80.82 -33.33
N VAL A 378 -87.83 80.17 -32.17
CA VAL A 378 -88.82 80.50 -31.13
C VAL A 378 -88.61 81.92 -30.60
N GLU A 379 -87.36 82.36 -30.39
CA GLU A 379 -87.04 83.74 -30.01
C GLU A 379 -87.58 84.75 -31.04
N LEU A 380 -87.39 84.48 -32.34
CA LEU A 380 -87.91 85.33 -33.43
C LEU A 380 -89.43 85.36 -33.46
N ASN A 381 -90.08 84.19 -33.36
CA ASN A 381 -91.55 84.06 -33.35
C ASN A 381 -92.18 84.76 -32.13
N ALA A 382 -91.53 84.71 -30.98
CA ALA A 382 -91.96 85.43 -29.77
C ALA A 382 -91.88 86.94 -29.98
N LYS A 383 -90.77 87.45 -30.53
CA LYS A 383 -90.61 88.88 -30.88
C LYS A 383 -91.68 89.36 -31.86
N GLU A 384 -91.98 88.57 -32.88
CA GLU A 384 -93.02 88.90 -33.85
C GLU A 384 -94.43 88.88 -33.21
N SER A 385 -94.71 87.90 -32.35
CA SER A 385 -95.98 87.80 -31.62
C SER A 385 -96.20 88.98 -30.66
N ALA A 386 -95.15 89.44 -29.98
CA ALA A 386 -95.21 90.63 -29.14
C ALA A 386 -95.57 91.88 -29.97
N LYS A 387 -94.88 92.08 -31.10
CA LYS A 387 -95.13 93.19 -32.03
C LYS A 387 -96.54 93.16 -32.62
N LEU A 388 -97.03 91.98 -33.00
CA LEU A 388 -98.40 91.82 -33.53
C LEU A 388 -99.44 92.13 -32.45
N SER A 389 -99.22 91.66 -31.22
CA SER A 389 -100.09 91.91 -30.08
C SER A 389 -100.14 93.40 -29.73
N GLU A 390 -99.01 94.11 -29.77
CA GLU A 390 -98.94 95.56 -29.60
C GLU A 390 -99.72 96.30 -30.69
N LYS A 391 -99.59 95.86 -31.95
CA LYS A 391 -100.35 96.43 -33.07
C LYS A 391 -101.86 96.24 -32.89
N VAL A 392 -102.32 95.05 -32.52
CA VAL A 392 -103.74 94.77 -32.25
C VAL A 392 -104.25 95.61 -31.08
N MET A 393 -103.43 95.81 -30.03
CA MET A 393 -103.79 96.72 -28.94
C MET A 393 -104.00 98.15 -29.41
N ASN A 394 -103.08 98.67 -30.23
CA ASN A 394 -103.19 100.02 -30.77
C ASN A 394 -104.41 100.16 -31.69
N ASP A 395 -104.61 99.20 -32.60
CA ASP A 395 -105.73 99.25 -33.55
C ASP A 395 -107.09 99.17 -32.84
N ALA A 396 -107.24 98.26 -31.87
CA ALA A 396 -108.47 98.11 -31.10
C ALA A 396 -108.73 99.31 -30.17
N SER A 397 -107.70 99.86 -29.52
CA SER A 397 -107.83 100.98 -28.58
C SER A 397 -108.06 102.32 -29.30
N THR A 398 -107.40 102.55 -30.43
CA THR A 398 -107.41 103.85 -31.11
C THR A 398 -108.50 103.91 -32.18
N PHE A 399 -108.62 102.89 -33.04
CA PHE A 399 -109.61 102.91 -34.12
C PHE A 399 -110.91 102.22 -33.70
N GLY A 400 -110.82 101.04 -33.09
CA GLY A 400 -111.99 100.25 -32.69
C GLY A 400 -112.88 100.97 -31.68
N MET A 401 -112.32 101.34 -30.52
CA MET A 401 -113.07 102.01 -29.45
C MET A 401 -113.65 103.36 -29.89
N THR A 402 -112.87 104.20 -30.58
CA THR A 402 -113.35 105.50 -31.06
C THR A 402 -114.50 105.35 -32.07
N SER A 403 -114.48 104.31 -32.91
CA SER A 403 -115.58 104.04 -33.85
C SER A 403 -116.88 103.64 -33.13
N ILE A 404 -116.78 102.81 -32.08
CA ILE A 404 -117.92 102.44 -31.24
C ILE A 404 -118.44 103.65 -30.44
N GLU A 405 -117.56 104.48 -29.88
CA GLU A 405 -117.94 105.71 -29.17
C GLU A 405 -118.74 106.65 -30.08
N LYS A 406 -118.26 106.89 -31.31
CA LYS A 406 -119.01 107.65 -32.33
C LYS A 406 -120.37 107.03 -32.67
N THR A 407 -120.45 105.70 -32.67
CA THR A 407 -121.72 104.98 -32.94
C THR A 407 -122.71 105.18 -31.78
N ILE A 408 -122.24 105.07 -30.54
CA ILE A 408 -123.05 105.33 -29.33
C ILE A 408 -123.57 106.78 -29.34
N ASP A 409 -122.72 107.75 -29.67
CA ASP A 409 -123.15 109.15 -29.78
C ASP A 409 -124.12 109.38 -30.95
N GLY A 410 -123.91 108.70 -32.08
CA GLY A 410 -124.87 108.66 -33.18
C GLY A 410 -126.25 108.15 -32.74
N MET A 411 -126.30 107.06 -31.97
CA MET A 411 -127.54 106.51 -31.42
C MET A 411 -128.21 107.47 -30.42
N LYS A 412 -127.45 108.24 -29.62
CA LYS A 412 -128.01 109.30 -28.75
C LYS A 412 -128.75 110.35 -29.59
N ASN A 413 -128.12 110.80 -30.68
CA ASN A 413 -128.70 111.80 -31.56
C ASN A 413 -129.97 111.28 -32.26
N ILE A 414 -129.96 110.01 -32.71
CA ILE A 414 -131.15 109.38 -33.31
C ILE A 414 -132.27 109.26 -32.27
N LYS A 415 -131.98 108.79 -31.05
CA LYS A 415 -132.97 108.70 -29.96
C LYS A 415 -133.67 110.04 -29.73
N PHE A 416 -132.88 111.10 -29.56
CA PHE A 416 -133.42 112.45 -29.36
C PHE A 416 -134.29 112.91 -30.55
N SER A 417 -133.87 112.64 -31.79
CA SER A 417 -134.64 112.99 -32.98
C SER A 417 -135.97 112.23 -33.07
N VAL A 418 -135.99 110.93 -32.75
CA VAL A 418 -137.21 110.10 -32.73
C VAL A 418 -138.15 110.55 -31.62
N GLU A 419 -137.65 110.83 -30.40
CA GLU A 419 -138.44 111.36 -29.29
C GLU A 419 -139.11 112.70 -29.65
N LYS A 420 -138.35 113.62 -30.25
CA LYS A 420 -138.86 114.92 -30.70
C LYS A 420 -139.92 114.78 -31.80
N THR A 421 -139.71 113.85 -32.73
CA THR A 421 -140.67 113.56 -33.81
C THR A 421 -141.97 112.97 -33.25
N ASN A 422 -141.87 112.05 -32.29
CA ASN A 422 -143.02 111.50 -31.58
C ASN A 422 -143.84 112.59 -30.86
N GLU A 423 -143.17 113.58 -30.24
CA GLU A 423 -143.84 114.72 -29.61
C GLU A 423 -144.62 115.58 -30.62
N PHE A 424 -144.04 115.90 -31.78
CA PHE A 424 -144.72 116.66 -32.83
C PHE A 424 -145.93 115.91 -33.39
N ILE A 425 -145.80 114.60 -33.62
CA ILE A 425 -146.90 113.75 -34.12
C ILE A 425 -148.03 113.68 -33.08
N LYS A 426 -147.72 113.55 -31.78
CA LYS A 426 -148.74 113.61 -30.72
C LYS A 426 -149.49 114.95 -30.70
N LYS A 427 -148.77 116.08 -30.85
CA LYS A 427 -149.37 117.41 -30.96
C LYS A 427 -150.27 117.52 -32.20
N LEU A 428 -149.85 116.96 -33.33
CA LEU A 428 -150.66 116.91 -34.55
C LEU A 428 -151.94 116.09 -34.33
N GLY A 429 -151.83 114.93 -33.68
CA GLY A 429 -152.98 114.09 -33.30
C GLY A 429 -154.01 114.83 -32.45
N GLY A 430 -153.56 115.56 -31.44
CA GLY A 430 -154.44 116.40 -30.61
C GLY A 430 -155.15 117.49 -31.42
N ARG A 431 -154.44 118.17 -32.33
CA ARG A 431 -155.04 119.18 -33.23
C ARG A 431 -156.05 118.57 -34.21
N SER A 432 -155.77 117.39 -34.77
CA SER A 432 -156.71 116.69 -35.64
C SER A 432 -157.97 116.24 -34.89
N GLU A 433 -157.86 115.92 -33.59
CA GLU A 433 -159.02 115.63 -32.74
C GLU A 433 -159.89 116.87 -32.48
N GLU A 434 -159.26 118.03 -32.25
CA GLU A 434 -159.97 119.32 -32.14
C GLU A 434 -160.71 119.68 -33.44
N ILE A 435 -160.08 119.50 -34.60
CA ILE A 435 -160.74 119.74 -35.89
C ILE A 435 -161.95 118.80 -36.07
N GLY A 436 -161.82 117.52 -35.69
CA GLY A 436 -162.94 116.58 -35.71
C GLY A 436 -164.14 117.06 -34.88
N LYS A 437 -163.90 117.63 -33.69
CA LYS A 437 -164.96 118.22 -32.85
C LYS A 437 -165.63 119.43 -33.52
N ILE A 438 -164.84 120.28 -34.18
CA ILE A 438 -165.37 121.44 -34.92
C ILE A 438 -166.26 120.97 -36.07
N LEU A 439 -165.86 119.95 -36.81
CA LEU A 439 -166.66 119.42 -37.93
C LEU A 439 -168.01 118.89 -37.45
N ASN A 440 -168.08 118.19 -36.32
CA ASN A 440 -169.37 117.76 -35.75
C ASN A 440 -170.30 118.95 -35.44
N VAL A 441 -169.76 120.07 -34.94
CA VAL A 441 -170.55 121.28 -34.69
C VAL A 441 -171.01 121.91 -36.01
N ILE A 442 -170.17 121.91 -37.05
CA ILE A 442 -170.55 122.42 -38.38
C ILE A 442 -171.67 121.56 -38.99
N ASP A 443 -171.57 120.23 -38.88
CA ASP A 443 -172.58 119.27 -39.35
C ASP A 443 -173.94 119.52 -38.67
N GLU A 444 -173.94 119.71 -37.34
CA GLU A 444 -175.13 120.11 -36.57
C GLU A 444 -175.71 121.45 -37.02
N ILE A 445 -174.86 122.44 -37.30
CA ILE A 445 -175.30 123.76 -37.81
C ILE A 445 -175.91 123.62 -39.20
N THR A 446 -175.33 122.80 -40.09
CA THR A 446 -175.87 122.59 -41.43
C THR A 446 -177.22 121.88 -41.41
N ASP A 447 -177.43 120.93 -40.50
CA ASP A 447 -178.74 120.30 -40.28
C ASP A 447 -179.79 121.32 -39.79
N GLN A 448 -179.42 122.17 -38.84
CA GLN A 448 -180.29 123.26 -38.39
C GLN A 448 -180.60 124.26 -39.51
N THR A 449 -179.61 124.57 -40.34
CA THR A 449 -179.75 125.52 -41.45
C THR A 449 -180.68 124.94 -42.53
N THR A 450 -180.59 123.64 -42.80
CA THR A 450 -181.48 122.90 -43.71
C THR A 450 -182.94 122.94 -43.22
N LEU A 451 -183.15 122.77 -41.91
CA LEU A 451 -184.49 122.85 -41.29
C LEU A 451 -185.06 124.28 -41.30
N LEU A 452 -184.22 125.29 -41.06
CA LEU A 452 -184.60 126.70 -41.17
C LEU A 452 -184.97 127.08 -42.61
N ALA A 453 -184.18 126.61 -43.57
CA ALA A 453 -184.45 126.80 -45.00
C ALA A 453 -185.76 126.11 -45.41
N LEU A 454 -186.03 124.90 -44.93
CA LEU A 454 -187.30 124.20 -45.17
C LEU A 454 -188.49 124.97 -44.59
N ASN A 455 -188.38 125.46 -43.36
CA ASN A 455 -189.42 126.29 -42.74
C ASN A 455 -189.65 127.60 -43.52
N ALA A 456 -188.57 128.23 -44.01
CA ALA A 456 -188.66 129.41 -44.86
C ALA A 456 -189.33 129.11 -46.21
N ALA A 457 -189.07 127.95 -46.82
CA ALA A 457 -189.71 127.50 -48.06
C ALA A 457 -191.22 127.23 -47.86
N ILE A 458 -191.62 126.63 -46.73
CA ILE A 458 -193.03 126.41 -46.37
C ILE A 458 -193.76 127.75 -46.21
N LEU A 459 -193.17 128.70 -45.46
CA LEU A 459 -193.76 130.03 -45.26
C LEU A 459 -193.86 130.81 -46.58
N ALA A 460 -192.88 130.66 -47.47
CA ALA A 460 -192.92 131.26 -48.80
C ALA A 460 -194.06 130.69 -49.67
N ALA A 461 -194.32 129.39 -49.62
CA ALA A 461 -195.44 128.75 -50.31
C ALA A 461 -196.81 129.22 -49.76
N GLN A 462 -196.89 129.49 -48.46
CA GLN A 462 -198.12 129.92 -47.78
C GLN A 462 -198.52 131.37 -48.10
N ALA A 463 -197.56 132.23 -48.45
CA ALA A 463 -197.78 133.63 -48.83
C ALA A 463 -198.31 133.84 -50.27
N GLY A 464 -198.54 132.76 -51.03
CA GLY A 464 -199.17 132.80 -52.35
C GLY A 464 -198.41 133.66 -53.37
N GLU A 465 -199.12 134.46 -54.19
CA GLU A 465 -198.54 135.32 -55.24
C GLU A 465 -197.48 136.31 -54.71
N HIS A 466 -197.53 136.65 -53.41
CA HIS A 466 -196.55 137.54 -52.76
C HIS A 466 -195.28 136.80 -52.23
N GLY A 467 -195.27 135.46 -52.20
CA GLY A 467 -194.19 134.65 -51.60
C GLY A 467 -193.13 134.10 -52.56
N LYS A 468 -193.31 134.25 -53.89
CA LYS A 468 -192.43 133.67 -54.92
C LYS A 468 -190.95 134.03 -54.75
N GLY A 469 -190.64 135.27 -54.35
CA GLY A 469 -189.25 135.72 -54.13
C GLY A 469 -188.57 135.08 -52.92
N PHE A 470 -189.33 134.76 -51.87
CA PHE A 470 -188.79 134.13 -50.65
C PHE A 470 -188.51 132.63 -50.81
N SER A 471 -189.29 131.94 -51.65
CA SER A 471 -189.11 130.50 -51.90
C SER A 471 -187.75 130.21 -52.54
N VAL A 472 -187.33 131.06 -53.49
CA VAL A 472 -186.06 130.91 -54.19
C VAL A 472 -184.87 131.03 -53.23
N VAL A 473 -184.92 131.97 -52.28
CA VAL A 473 -183.85 132.15 -51.29
C VAL A 473 -183.81 130.98 -50.30
N ALA A 474 -184.97 130.46 -49.91
CA ALA A 474 -185.06 129.31 -49.02
C ALA A 474 -184.51 128.04 -49.66
N ASP A 475 -184.84 127.76 -50.93
CA ASP A 475 -184.29 126.62 -51.68
C ASP A 475 -182.77 126.76 -51.86
N GLU A 476 -182.25 127.98 -52.10
CA GLU A 476 -180.81 128.24 -52.23
C GLU A 476 -180.06 128.04 -50.90
N ILE A 477 -180.63 128.44 -49.75
CA ILE A 477 -180.02 128.19 -48.43
C ILE A 477 -180.04 126.70 -48.10
N LYS A 478 -181.10 125.99 -48.50
CA LYS A 478 -181.19 124.53 -48.32
C LYS A 478 -180.12 123.82 -49.14
N ASP A 479 -179.97 124.16 -50.43
CA ASP A 479 -178.93 123.59 -51.28
C ASP A 479 -177.53 123.90 -50.75
N LEU A 480 -177.29 125.13 -50.28
CA LEU A 480 -176.03 125.51 -49.66
C LEU A 480 -175.74 124.71 -48.37
N ALA A 481 -176.75 124.51 -47.52
CA ALA A 481 -176.62 123.73 -46.29
C ALA A 481 -176.37 122.24 -46.59
N GLU A 482 -177.10 121.63 -47.55
CA GLU A 482 -176.88 120.25 -47.99
C GLU A 482 -175.47 120.06 -48.58
N ARG A 483 -175.00 121.00 -49.42
CA ARG A 483 -173.62 120.99 -49.94
C ARG A 483 -172.56 121.18 -48.86
N THR A 484 -172.85 121.99 -47.85
CA THR A 484 -171.94 122.21 -46.71
C THR A 484 -171.90 120.99 -45.80
N ALA A 485 -173.01 120.32 -45.54
CA ALA A 485 -173.08 119.07 -44.81
C ALA A 485 -172.28 117.97 -45.52
N PHE A 486 -172.50 117.79 -46.83
CA PHE A 486 -171.75 116.82 -47.64
C PHE A 486 -170.23 117.10 -47.59
N SER A 487 -169.82 118.36 -47.75
CA SER A 487 -168.40 118.75 -47.66
C SER A 487 -167.82 118.53 -46.25
N THR A 488 -168.62 118.78 -45.21
CA THR A 488 -168.21 118.58 -43.80
C THR A 488 -168.03 117.10 -43.50
N GLN A 489 -168.88 116.23 -44.05
CA GLN A 489 -168.77 114.77 -43.94
C GLN A 489 -167.53 114.23 -44.67
N GLU A 490 -167.24 114.74 -45.88
CA GLU A 490 -166.00 114.42 -46.60
C GLU A 490 -164.75 114.82 -45.80
N ILE A 491 -164.71 116.06 -45.29
CA ILE A 491 -163.59 116.53 -44.45
C ILE A 491 -163.52 115.71 -43.15
N GLY A 492 -164.66 115.33 -42.56
CA GLY A 492 -164.74 114.45 -41.39
C GLY A 492 -164.07 113.11 -41.65
N SER A 493 -164.37 112.48 -42.80
CA SER A 493 -163.73 111.24 -43.22
C SER A 493 -162.21 111.38 -43.41
N LEU A 494 -161.75 112.49 -44.00
CA LEU A 494 -160.32 112.79 -44.17
C LEU A 494 -159.63 112.99 -42.81
N ILE A 495 -160.25 113.72 -41.88
CA ILE A 495 -159.69 113.94 -40.54
C ILE A 495 -159.65 112.62 -39.75
N GLN A 496 -160.65 111.76 -39.88
CA GLN A 496 -160.63 110.43 -39.28
C GLN A 496 -159.49 109.57 -39.85
N SER A 497 -159.24 109.63 -41.16
CA SER A 497 -158.06 109.00 -41.80
C SER A 497 -156.75 109.56 -41.25
N VAL A 498 -156.61 110.88 -41.16
CA VAL A 498 -155.41 111.53 -40.59
C VAL A 498 -155.19 111.12 -39.13
N GLN A 499 -156.23 111.05 -38.31
CA GLN A 499 -156.13 110.57 -36.93
C GLN A 499 -155.64 109.12 -36.85
N GLN A 500 -156.11 108.25 -37.77
CA GLN A 500 -155.68 106.87 -37.86
C GLN A 500 -154.21 106.77 -38.29
N GLU A 501 -153.79 107.54 -39.30
CA GLU A 501 -152.39 107.63 -39.75
C GLU A 501 -151.47 108.15 -38.64
N VAL A 502 -151.89 109.17 -37.88
CA VAL A 502 -151.14 109.69 -36.72
C VAL A 502 -150.97 108.62 -35.64
N LYS A 503 -152.02 107.83 -35.33
CA LYS A 503 -151.89 106.69 -34.41
C LYS A 503 -150.87 105.67 -34.92
N GLY A 504 -150.91 105.35 -36.20
CA GLY A 504 -149.91 104.48 -36.85
C GLY A 504 -148.49 105.04 -36.75
N ALA A 505 -148.31 106.34 -36.97
CA ALA A 505 -147.02 107.01 -36.89
C ALA A 505 -146.47 107.04 -35.45
N VAL A 506 -147.31 107.26 -34.42
CA VAL A 506 -146.89 107.15 -33.01
C VAL A 506 -146.44 105.74 -32.67
N TYR A 507 -147.16 104.72 -33.14
CA TYR A 507 -146.77 103.32 -32.96
C TYR A 507 -145.42 103.02 -33.61
N ALA A 508 -145.22 103.42 -34.87
CA ALA A 508 -143.95 103.28 -35.58
C ALA A 508 -142.79 104.03 -34.90
N MET A 509 -143.03 105.22 -34.34
CA MET A 509 -142.02 105.93 -33.54
C MET A 509 -141.69 105.20 -32.24
N GLY A 510 -142.66 104.53 -31.62
CA GLY A 510 -142.44 103.65 -30.47
C GLY A 510 -141.52 102.47 -30.80
N GLU A 511 -141.78 101.78 -31.91
CA GLU A 511 -140.89 100.71 -32.40
C GLU A 511 -139.50 101.26 -32.79
N GLY A 512 -139.44 102.48 -33.33
CA GLY A 512 -138.19 103.18 -33.62
C GLY A 512 -137.34 103.43 -32.37
N LEU A 513 -137.95 103.82 -31.24
CA LEU A 513 -137.24 103.98 -29.97
C LEU A 513 -136.69 102.67 -29.43
N ILE A 514 -137.45 101.58 -29.54
CA ILE A 514 -136.98 100.24 -29.15
C ILE A 514 -135.76 99.84 -30.00
N SER A 515 -135.83 100.04 -31.32
CA SER A 515 -134.74 99.72 -32.25
C SER A 515 -133.46 100.51 -31.95
N VAL A 516 -133.57 101.78 -31.55
CA VAL A 516 -132.42 102.61 -31.16
C VAL A 516 -131.83 102.15 -29.82
N GLU A 517 -132.67 101.77 -28.85
CA GLU A 517 -132.23 101.23 -27.57
C GLU A 517 -131.50 99.88 -27.76
N ASP A 518 -131.98 99.02 -28.65
CA ASP A 518 -131.27 97.80 -29.06
C ASP A 518 -129.93 98.13 -29.74
N GLY A 519 -129.88 99.17 -30.58
CA GLY A 519 -128.64 99.69 -31.17
C GLY A 519 -127.61 100.17 -30.13
N PHE A 520 -128.06 100.82 -29.05
CA PHE A 520 -127.21 101.17 -27.90
C PHE A 520 -126.65 99.93 -27.21
N LYS A 521 -127.51 98.95 -26.94
CA LYS A 521 -127.13 97.71 -26.27
C LYS A 521 -126.07 96.96 -27.07
N LEU A 522 -126.29 96.77 -28.38
CA LEU A 522 -125.32 96.14 -29.29
C LEU A 522 -123.98 96.91 -29.35
N SER A 523 -124.03 98.24 -29.42
CA SER A 523 -122.80 99.05 -29.43
C SER A 523 -122.01 98.93 -28.12
N LYS A 524 -122.71 98.83 -26.98
CA LYS A 524 -122.09 98.60 -25.67
C LYS A 524 -121.46 97.21 -25.58
N GLU A 525 -122.17 96.17 -26.04
CA GLU A 525 -121.65 94.80 -26.12
C GLU A 525 -120.38 94.73 -27.01
N ALA A 526 -120.37 95.44 -28.14
CA ALA A 526 -119.19 95.55 -29.01
C ALA A 526 -118.01 96.27 -28.32
N SER A 527 -118.26 97.35 -27.58
CA SER A 527 -117.24 98.01 -26.75
C SER A 527 -116.66 97.03 -25.71
N ASP A 528 -117.51 96.28 -25.01
CA ASP A 528 -117.04 95.34 -23.99
C ASP A 528 -116.26 94.16 -24.62
N ALA A 529 -116.64 93.72 -25.83
CA ALA A 529 -115.86 92.75 -26.59
C ALA A 529 -114.47 93.28 -26.98
N LEU A 530 -114.37 94.53 -27.46
CA LEU A 530 -113.09 95.18 -27.75
C LEU A 530 -112.21 95.34 -26.49
N LYS A 531 -112.79 95.62 -25.32
CA LYS A 531 -112.04 95.68 -24.05
C LYS A 531 -111.42 94.33 -23.71
N LYS A 532 -112.16 93.22 -23.93
CA LYS A 532 -111.64 91.87 -23.74
C LYS A 532 -110.51 91.54 -24.72
N ILE A 533 -110.61 92.02 -25.98
CA ILE A 533 -109.53 91.89 -26.97
C ILE A 533 -108.28 92.65 -26.51
N LEU A 534 -108.42 93.87 -26.00
CA LEU A 534 -107.30 94.64 -25.45
C LEU A 534 -106.60 93.93 -24.29
N ASP A 535 -107.36 93.43 -23.32
CA ASP A 535 -106.80 92.67 -22.18
C ASP A 535 -106.11 91.38 -22.65
N SER A 536 -106.72 90.66 -23.59
CA SER A 536 -106.13 89.43 -24.15
C SER A 536 -104.84 89.72 -24.90
N SER A 537 -104.82 90.77 -25.73
CA SER A 537 -103.64 91.16 -26.51
C SER A 537 -102.51 91.65 -25.61
N LYS A 538 -102.81 92.34 -24.51
CA LYS A 538 -101.83 92.70 -23.48
C LYS A 538 -101.19 91.47 -22.86
N LYS A 539 -102.02 90.50 -22.41
CA LYS A 539 -101.55 89.23 -21.85
C LYS A 539 -100.70 88.44 -22.86
N SER A 540 -101.08 88.43 -24.14
CA SER A 540 -100.30 87.80 -25.21
C SER A 540 -98.93 88.47 -25.38
N SER A 541 -98.85 89.79 -25.33
CA SER A 541 -97.57 90.52 -25.38
C SER A 541 -96.67 90.20 -24.18
N GLU A 542 -97.23 90.17 -22.95
CA GLU A 542 -96.48 89.83 -21.73
C GLU A 542 -95.95 88.38 -21.77
N MET A 543 -96.74 87.45 -22.30
CA MET A 543 -96.34 86.05 -22.50
C MET A 543 -95.22 85.94 -23.54
N ALA A 544 -95.32 86.67 -24.64
CA ALA A 544 -94.29 86.69 -25.68
C ALA A 544 -92.93 87.20 -25.14
N PHE A 545 -92.91 88.27 -24.34
CA PHE A 545 -91.69 88.72 -23.66
C PHE A 545 -91.13 87.69 -22.67
N SER A 546 -92.00 86.95 -21.99
CA SER A 546 -91.57 85.87 -21.08
C SER A 546 -90.91 84.72 -21.85
N ILE A 547 -91.45 84.34 -23.02
CA ILE A 547 -90.87 83.34 -23.93
C ILE A 547 -89.51 83.83 -24.46
N GLU A 548 -89.38 85.09 -24.87
CA GLU A 548 -88.11 85.68 -25.29
C GLU A 548 -87.04 85.57 -24.19
N ARG A 549 -87.38 85.90 -22.93
CA ARG A 549 -86.45 85.78 -21.82
C ARG A 549 -86.01 84.33 -21.59
N SER A 550 -86.97 83.39 -21.56
CA SER A 550 -86.68 81.96 -21.36
C SER A 550 -85.86 81.35 -22.50
N THR A 551 -86.09 81.74 -23.74
CA THR A 551 -85.28 81.31 -24.90
C THR A 551 -83.86 81.89 -24.87
N GLY A 552 -83.70 83.12 -24.39
CA GLY A 552 -82.38 83.71 -24.12
C GLY A 552 -81.58 82.94 -23.06
N GLU A 553 -82.25 82.45 -22.00
CA GLU A 553 -81.63 81.55 -21.02
C GLU A 553 -81.31 80.17 -21.61
N GLN A 554 -82.22 79.58 -22.40
CA GLN A 554 -81.98 78.30 -23.09
C GLN A 554 -80.76 78.37 -24.02
N THR A 555 -80.56 79.48 -24.74
CA THR A 555 -79.37 79.68 -25.59
C THR A 555 -78.06 79.56 -24.81
N LYS A 556 -78.01 80.11 -23.59
CA LYS A 556 -76.83 79.97 -22.71
C LYS A 556 -76.64 78.52 -22.28
N SER A 557 -77.72 77.83 -21.93
CA SER A 557 -77.67 76.41 -21.54
C SER A 557 -77.20 75.52 -22.69
N VAL A 558 -77.71 75.71 -23.90
CA VAL A 558 -77.29 74.98 -25.11
C VAL A 558 -75.78 75.14 -25.35
N LYS A 559 -75.25 76.35 -25.19
CA LYS A 559 -73.79 76.59 -25.30
C LYS A 559 -72.99 75.81 -24.25
N LEU A 560 -73.46 75.80 -22.99
CA LEU A 560 -72.78 75.05 -21.92
C LEU A 560 -72.79 73.53 -22.17
N VAL A 561 -73.89 72.98 -22.72
CA VAL A 561 -73.95 71.57 -23.11
C VAL A 561 -73.00 71.29 -24.27
N SER A 562 -72.95 72.16 -25.29
CA SER A 562 -72.00 72.04 -26.41
C SER A 562 -70.55 71.99 -25.93
N GLU A 563 -70.14 72.92 -25.06
CA GLU A 563 -68.79 72.95 -24.47
C GLU A 563 -68.49 71.71 -23.62
N ALA A 564 -69.51 71.16 -22.93
CA ALA A 564 -69.36 69.91 -22.19
C ALA A 564 -69.15 68.71 -23.12
N MET A 565 -69.89 68.64 -24.23
CA MET A 565 -69.75 67.56 -25.21
C MET A 565 -68.41 67.62 -25.96
N GLU A 566 -67.89 68.80 -26.28
CA GLU A 566 -66.52 68.91 -26.80
C GLU A 566 -65.46 68.39 -25.81
N ARG A 567 -65.63 68.67 -24.50
CA ARG A 567 -64.75 68.09 -23.47
C ARG A 567 -64.86 66.57 -23.42
N VAL A 568 -66.08 66.01 -23.55
CA VAL A 568 -66.29 64.56 -23.62
C VAL A 568 -65.57 63.96 -24.84
N LYS A 569 -65.67 64.59 -26.01
CA LYS A 569 -64.96 64.20 -27.23
C LYS A 569 -63.43 64.23 -27.07
N GLY A 570 -62.90 65.23 -26.37
CA GLY A 570 -61.48 65.26 -26.01
C GLY A 570 -61.08 64.09 -25.09
N MET A 571 -61.93 63.77 -24.12
CA MET A 571 -61.70 62.70 -23.16
C MET A 571 -61.76 61.31 -23.80
N THR A 572 -62.70 61.05 -24.73
CA THR A 572 -62.75 59.80 -25.50
C THR A 572 -61.48 59.59 -26.32
N GLY A 573 -60.94 60.65 -26.93
CA GLY A 573 -59.66 60.59 -27.64
C GLY A 573 -58.48 60.23 -26.74
N LEU A 574 -58.43 60.77 -25.51
CA LEU A 574 -57.42 60.40 -24.51
C LEU A 574 -57.58 58.94 -24.04
N ILE A 575 -58.82 58.47 -23.84
CA ILE A 575 -59.12 57.07 -23.50
C ILE A 575 -58.60 56.15 -24.62
N ALA A 576 -58.96 56.42 -25.88
CA ALA A 576 -58.53 55.60 -27.02
C ALA A 576 -56.99 55.52 -27.12
N LYS A 577 -56.29 56.63 -26.90
CA LYS A 577 -54.82 56.65 -26.86
C LYS A 577 -54.28 55.79 -25.70
N ALA A 578 -54.81 55.96 -24.49
CA ALA A 578 -54.40 55.19 -23.32
C ALA A 578 -54.63 53.69 -23.51
N THR A 579 -55.78 53.30 -24.09
CA THR A 579 -56.10 51.91 -24.39
C THR A 579 -55.15 51.31 -25.43
N SER A 580 -54.75 52.08 -26.45
CA SER A 580 -53.73 51.66 -27.42
C SER A 580 -52.35 51.43 -26.76
N GLU A 581 -51.93 52.31 -25.86
CA GLU A 581 -50.69 52.15 -25.10
C GLU A 581 -50.75 50.95 -24.15
N GLN A 582 -51.87 50.74 -23.46
CA GLN A 582 -52.07 49.56 -22.61
C GLN A 582 -52.05 48.25 -23.42
N SER A 583 -52.62 48.22 -24.63
CA SER A 583 -52.56 47.05 -25.52
C SER A 583 -51.12 46.66 -25.88
N LYS A 584 -50.25 47.66 -26.16
CA LYS A 584 -48.81 47.42 -26.35
C LYS A 584 -48.14 46.89 -25.08
N GLY A 585 -48.51 47.43 -23.92
CA GLY A 585 -48.05 46.97 -22.62
C GLY A 585 -48.39 45.49 -22.36
N ILE A 586 -49.63 45.08 -22.63
CA ILE A 586 -50.07 43.68 -22.54
C ILE A 586 -49.21 42.77 -23.41
N SER A 587 -48.92 43.16 -24.66
CA SER A 587 -48.06 42.36 -25.53
C SER A 587 -46.66 42.14 -24.95
N LEU A 588 -46.07 43.16 -24.31
CA LEU A 588 -44.77 43.04 -23.65
C LEU A 588 -44.83 42.13 -22.42
N ILE A 589 -45.89 42.25 -21.61
CA ILE A 589 -46.08 41.40 -20.44
C ILE A 589 -46.27 39.94 -20.89
N MET A 590 -47.05 39.69 -21.94
CA MET A 590 -47.24 38.34 -22.50
C MET A 590 -45.91 37.69 -22.89
N THR A 591 -45.06 38.40 -23.65
CA THR A 591 -43.72 37.91 -24.01
C THR A 591 -42.81 37.70 -22.78
N ALA A 592 -42.92 38.54 -21.75
CA ALA A 592 -42.17 38.36 -20.51
C ALA A 592 -42.63 37.12 -19.73
N THR A 593 -43.94 36.86 -19.67
CA THR A 593 -44.53 35.68 -19.03
C THR A 593 -44.15 34.40 -19.78
N GLU A 594 -44.13 34.40 -21.11
CA GLU A 594 -43.60 33.28 -21.92
C GLU A 594 -42.12 33.00 -21.59
N LYS A 595 -41.28 34.05 -21.54
CA LYS A 595 -39.87 33.88 -21.13
C LYS A 595 -39.73 33.35 -19.70
N MET A 596 -40.58 33.78 -18.76
CA MET A 596 -40.58 33.24 -17.39
C MET A 596 -40.95 31.75 -17.38
N ARG A 597 -41.90 31.33 -18.22
CA ARG A 597 -42.25 29.91 -18.39
C ARG A 597 -41.05 29.10 -18.87
N ASP A 598 -40.33 29.60 -19.86
CA ASP A 598 -39.12 28.95 -20.39
C ASP A 598 -38.01 28.87 -19.34
N ILE A 599 -37.74 29.96 -18.62
CA ILE A 599 -36.76 29.98 -17.52
C ILE A 599 -37.14 28.99 -16.44
N SER A 600 -38.41 28.95 -16.02
CA SER A 600 -38.90 28.01 -15.00
C SER A 600 -38.69 26.56 -15.45
N GLN A 601 -38.92 26.26 -16.73
CA GLN A 601 -38.66 24.95 -17.31
C GLN A 601 -37.15 24.62 -17.31
N GLN A 602 -36.29 25.57 -17.66
CA GLN A 602 -34.84 25.39 -17.61
C GLN A 602 -34.32 25.16 -16.19
N VAL A 603 -34.80 25.95 -15.21
CA VAL A 603 -34.45 25.78 -13.79
C VAL A 603 -34.89 24.40 -13.30
N LYS A 604 -36.08 23.93 -13.68
CA LYS A 604 -36.54 22.58 -13.35
C LYS A 604 -35.58 21.51 -13.87
N THR A 605 -35.18 21.58 -15.13
CA THR A 605 -34.23 20.61 -15.72
C THR A 605 -32.86 20.68 -15.05
N ALA A 606 -32.31 21.88 -14.86
CA ALA A 606 -31.02 22.07 -14.19
C ALA A 606 -31.03 21.53 -12.75
N THR A 607 -32.13 21.75 -12.02
CA THR A 607 -32.30 21.24 -10.65
C THR A 607 -32.36 19.70 -10.62
N GLN A 608 -33.00 19.07 -11.61
CA GLN A 608 -33.00 17.61 -11.75
C GLN A 608 -31.61 17.04 -12.05
N GLU A 609 -30.84 17.68 -12.94
CA GLU A 609 -29.46 17.29 -13.22
C GLU A 609 -28.56 17.47 -11.98
N GLN A 610 -28.75 18.57 -11.25
CA GLN A 610 -28.00 18.83 -10.01
C GLN A 610 -28.31 17.79 -8.92
N ALA A 611 -29.55 17.27 -8.85
CA ALA A 611 -29.91 16.18 -7.95
C ALA A 611 -29.15 14.88 -8.28
N VAL A 612 -29.00 14.55 -9.57
CA VAL A 612 -28.21 13.39 -10.02
C VAL A 612 -26.74 13.60 -9.69
N ASN A 613 -26.19 14.78 -9.95
CA ASN A 613 -24.79 15.10 -9.64
C ASN A 613 -24.50 15.05 -8.14
N SER A 614 -25.40 15.58 -7.30
CA SER A 614 -25.29 15.50 -5.84
C SER A 614 -25.22 14.04 -5.39
N LYS A 615 -26.05 13.15 -5.97
CA LYS A 615 -26.00 11.71 -5.68
C LYS A 615 -24.67 11.08 -6.07
N HIS A 616 -24.12 11.43 -7.23
CA HIS A 616 -22.81 10.93 -7.66
C HIS A 616 -21.68 11.40 -6.73
N ILE A 617 -21.73 12.65 -6.26
CA ILE A 617 -20.74 13.17 -5.30
C ILE A 617 -20.86 12.42 -3.97
N SER A 618 -22.08 12.22 -3.45
CA SER A 618 -22.29 11.41 -2.23
C SER A 618 -21.71 9.98 -2.37
N GLN A 619 -21.87 9.34 -3.53
CA GLN A 619 -21.25 8.03 -3.80
C GLN A 619 -19.72 8.10 -3.86
N ALA A 620 -19.16 9.16 -4.44
CA ALA A 620 -17.70 9.37 -4.48
C ALA A 620 -17.13 9.59 -3.06
N ILE A 621 -17.83 10.33 -2.21
CA ILE A 621 -17.48 10.54 -0.80
C ILE A 621 -17.44 9.21 -0.04
N GLU A 622 -18.42 8.33 -0.26
CA GLU A 622 -18.46 6.99 0.35
C GLU A 622 -17.23 6.15 -0.07
N ILE A 623 -16.87 6.19 -1.36
CA ILE A 623 -15.67 5.52 -1.88
C ILE A 623 -14.38 6.11 -1.26
N VAL A 624 -14.26 7.44 -1.18
CA VAL A 624 -13.09 8.10 -0.58
C VAL A 624 -12.97 7.75 0.90
N SER A 625 -14.10 7.68 1.62
CA SER A 625 -14.14 7.26 3.03
C SER A 625 -13.63 5.81 3.20
N ASP A 626 -14.13 4.86 2.40
CA ASP A 626 -13.64 3.47 2.40
C ASP A 626 -12.15 3.39 2.08
N LYS A 627 -11.68 4.17 1.09
CA LYS A 627 -10.25 4.22 0.72
C LYS A 627 -9.38 4.83 1.82
N SER A 628 -9.84 5.89 2.47
CA SER A 628 -9.15 6.48 3.63
C SER A 628 -9.01 5.46 4.77
N GLN A 629 -10.07 4.69 5.04
CA GLN A 629 -10.02 3.63 6.04
C GLN A 629 -9.05 2.49 5.66
N GLN A 630 -8.98 2.13 4.37
CA GLN A 630 -8.00 1.14 3.87
C GLN A 630 -6.56 1.66 3.98
N ILE A 631 -6.32 2.93 3.64
CA ILE A 631 -5.01 3.58 3.78
C ILE A 631 -4.58 3.58 5.25
N SER A 632 -5.48 3.95 6.17
CA SER A 632 -5.22 3.93 7.62
C SER A 632 -4.77 2.55 8.10
N ARG A 633 -5.39 1.46 7.62
CA ARG A 633 -4.96 0.08 7.93
C ARG A 633 -3.58 -0.24 7.36
N ALA A 634 -3.31 0.14 6.12
CA ALA A 634 -2.00 -0.07 5.49
C ALA A 634 -0.87 0.68 6.22
N ILE A 635 -1.11 1.93 6.65
CA ILE A 635 -0.18 2.72 7.47
C ILE A 635 0.13 2.00 8.77
N TYR A 636 -0.89 1.43 9.43
CA TYR A 636 -0.70 0.68 10.67
C TYR A 636 0.20 -0.54 10.47
N GLU A 637 0.00 -1.31 9.39
CA GLU A 637 0.86 -2.44 9.03
C GLU A 637 2.29 -1.99 8.70
N GLN A 638 2.43 -0.89 7.96
CA GLN A 638 3.74 -0.33 7.59
C GLN A 638 4.52 0.16 8.81
N LYS A 639 3.83 0.72 9.81
CA LYS A 639 4.42 1.10 11.10
C LYS A 639 4.94 -0.11 11.88
N ILE A 640 4.20 -1.23 11.86
CA ILE A 640 4.67 -2.48 12.46
C ILE A 640 5.91 -3.01 11.71
N GLY A 641 5.85 -3.04 10.37
CA GLY A 641 6.96 -3.47 9.52
C GLY A 641 8.23 -2.62 9.73
N SER A 642 8.09 -1.29 9.76
CA SER A 642 9.20 -0.37 10.03
C SER A 642 9.85 -0.63 11.39
N ASN A 643 9.06 -0.81 12.46
CA ASN A 643 9.58 -1.16 13.77
C ASN A 643 10.31 -2.51 13.78
N GLN A 644 9.86 -3.50 12.99
CA GLN A 644 10.56 -4.78 12.86
C GLN A 644 11.89 -4.63 12.11
N ILE A 645 11.94 -3.81 11.06
CA ILE A 645 13.17 -3.49 10.32
C ILE A 645 14.15 -2.76 11.25
N TRP A 646 13.68 -1.77 12.02
CA TRP A 646 14.50 -1.05 12.98
C TRP A 646 15.15 -2.01 13.99
N ASN A 647 14.35 -2.88 14.63
CA ASN A 647 14.84 -3.88 15.58
C ASN A 647 15.83 -4.88 14.95
N SER A 648 15.62 -5.25 13.69
CA SER A 648 16.52 -6.16 12.96
C SER A 648 17.84 -5.48 12.62
N THR A 649 17.78 -4.21 12.21
CA THR A 649 18.95 -3.38 11.89
C THR A 649 19.81 -3.15 13.14
N GLU A 650 19.19 -2.90 14.29
CA GLU A 650 19.92 -2.73 15.57
C GLU A 650 20.63 -4.01 16.01
N LYS A 651 20.09 -5.20 15.68
CA LYS A 651 20.79 -6.48 15.90
C LYS A 651 21.96 -6.70 14.94
N ILE A 652 21.84 -6.27 13.69
CA ILE A 652 22.89 -6.42 12.67
C ILE A 652 24.09 -5.51 12.96
N LYS A 653 23.85 -4.36 13.59
CA LYS A 653 24.87 -3.36 13.95
C LYS A 653 26.07 -3.90 14.75
N GLU A 654 25.90 -4.96 15.54
CA GLU A 654 26.99 -5.59 16.30
C GLU A 654 27.78 -6.66 15.50
N ILE A 655 27.26 -7.13 14.36
CA ILE A 655 27.88 -8.18 13.53
C ILE A 655 29.23 -7.71 12.94
N PRO A 656 29.36 -6.51 12.35
CA PRO A 656 30.63 -6.04 11.82
C PRO A 656 31.75 -6.01 12.86
N LYS A 657 31.43 -5.59 14.08
CA LYS A 657 32.36 -5.55 15.21
C LYS A 657 32.82 -6.96 15.61
N GLY A 658 31.88 -7.91 15.73
CA GLY A 658 32.20 -9.32 16.03
C GLY A 658 33.05 -9.99 14.94
N ASN A 659 32.73 -9.74 13.67
CA ASN A 659 33.49 -10.26 12.52
C ASN A 659 34.91 -9.69 12.46
N ARG A 660 35.08 -8.40 12.79
CA ARG A 660 36.40 -7.75 12.86
C ARG A 660 37.27 -8.35 13.98
N ASP A 661 36.68 -8.60 15.15
CA ASP A 661 37.38 -9.25 16.27
C ASP A 661 37.77 -10.70 15.94
N LEU A 662 36.89 -11.44 15.25
CA LEU A 662 37.18 -12.80 14.77
C LEU A 662 38.32 -12.80 13.76
N ALA A 663 38.28 -11.91 12.77
CA ALA A 663 39.33 -11.77 11.76
C ALA A 663 40.70 -11.43 12.40
N PHE A 664 40.71 -10.59 13.42
CA PHE A 664 41.90 -10.26 14.20
C PHE A 664 42.48 -11.48 14.93
N ASN A 665 41.63 -12.28 15.59
CA ASN A 665 42.04 -13.51 16.28
C ASN A 665 42.57 -14.58 15.32
N VAL A 666 41.92 -14.74 14.16
CA VAL A 666 42.39 -15.63 13.09
C VAL A 666 43.78 -15.19 12.62
N ASN A 667 43.99 -13.90 12.36
CA ASN A 667 45.27 -13.40 11.90
C ASN A 667 46.40 -13.59 12.93
N ASN A 668 46.11 -13.41 14.22
CA ASN A 668 47.08 -13.70 15.30
C ASN A 668 47.45 -15.20 15.37
N SER A 669 46.46 -16.09 15.24
CA SER A 669 46.69 -17.54 15.22
C SER A 669 47.50 -17.96 13.99
N LEU A 670 47.26 -17.30 12.87
CA LEU A 670 47.97 -17.55 11.61
C LEU A 670 49.46 -17.18 11.69
N ARG A 671 49.78 -16.06 12.35
CA ARG A 671 51.17 -15.66 12.61
C ARG A 671 51.92 -16.68 13.46
N ALA A 672 51.25 -17.29 14.44
CA ALA A 672 51.84 -18.37 15.23
C ALA A 672 52.09 -19.62 14.37
N LEU A 673 51.10 -20.04 13.57
CA LEU A 673 51.22 -21.17 12.64
C LEU A 673 52.31 -20.98 11.57
N LEU A 674 52.46 -19.77 11.04
CA LEU A 674 53.53 -19.44 10.08
C LEU A 674 54.91 -19.58 10.73
N LYS A 675 55.05 -19.11 11.97
CA LYS A 675 56.29 -19.25 12.74
C LYS A 675 56.62 -20.71 13.02
N ASP A 676 55.61 -21.53 13.34
CA ASP A 676 55.78 -22.97 13.55
C ASP A 676 56.18 -23.71 12.27
N ALA A 677 55.58 -23.35 11.12
CA ALA A 677 55.94 -23.91 9.82
C ALA A 677 57.39 -23.55 9.40
N GLU A 678 57.83 -22.32 9.67
CA GLU A 678 59.19 -21.85 9.40
C GLU A 678 60.24 -22.55 10.30
N LEU A 679 59.90 -22.80 11.57
CA LEU A 679 60.69 -23.64 12.48
C LEU A 679 60.84 -25.08 11.97
N ILE A 680 59.75 -25.68 11.50
CA ILE A 680 59.75 -27.05 10.94
C ILE A 680 60.60 -27.12 9.65
N ASP A 681 60.50 -26.15 8.74
CA ASP A 681 61.33 -26.10 7.53
C ASP A 681 62.83 -25.98 7.87
N THR A 682 63.17 -25.19 8.90
CA THR A 682 64.54 -25.04 9.39
C THR A 682 65.10 -26.34 9.96
N GLU A 683 64.31 -27.10 10.73
CA GLU A 683 64.74 -28.38 11.30
C GLU A 683 64.86 -29.49 10.25
N ILE A 684 64.00 -29.51 9.23
CA ILE A 684 64.07 -30.51 8.14
C ILE A 684 65.28 -30.28 7.24
N LYS A 685 65.71 -29.04 7.03
CA LYS A 685 66.92 -28.70 6.25
C LYS A 685 68.22 -29.29 6.81
N ARG A 686 68.23 -29.79 8.05
CA ARG A 686 69.37 -30.52 8.63
C ARG A 686 69.56 -31.94 8.05
N PHE A 687 68.56 -32.47 7.33
CA PHE A 687 68.57 -33.82 6.75
C PHE A 687 68.73 -33.77 5.22
N LYS A 688 69.52 -34.69 4.64
CA LYS A 688 69.82 -34.77 3.19
C LYS A 688 68.97 -35.87 2.50
N PHE A 689 68.35 -35.56 1.36
CA PHE A 689 67.40 -36.42 0.60
C PHE A 689 67.71 -36.46 -0.92
N SER A 690 67.15 -37.41 -1.68
CA SER A 690 67.18 -37.50 -3.17
C SER A 690 65.80 -37.19 -3.81
N GLU A 691 65.74 -36.53 -4.96
CA GLU A 691 64.50 -35.96 -5.59
C GLU A 691 64.09 -36.57 -6.96
N GLU A 692 62.79 -36.59 -7.30
CA GLU A 692 62.23 -36.62 -8.70
C GLU A 692 60.69 -36.27 -8.80
N GLU A 693 60.25 -35.59 -9.88
CA GLU A 693 58.91 -34.94 -10.18
C GLU A 693 58.10 -35.58 -11.36
N GLY A 694 56.76 -35.36 -11.47
CA GLY A 694 55.86 -35.95 -12.51
C GLY A 694 54.95 -35.01 -13.35
N LYS A 695 54.85 -35.25 -14.68
CA LYS A 695 54.02 -34.57 -15.73
C LYS A 695 52.95 -35.52 -16.33
N GLY A 696 51.69 -35.11 -16.60
CA GLY A 696 50.76 -35.97 -17.41
C GLY A 696 49.22 -35.72 -17.63
N ILE A 697 48.55 -34.65 -17.17
CA ILE A 697 47.04 -34.55 -17.18
C ILE A 697 46.51 -33.43 -18.12
N ILE A 698 45.32 -33.61 -18.76
CA ILE A 698 44.56 -32.56 -19.51
C ILE A 698 43.27 -32.22 -18.75
N ARG A 699 42.92 -30.95 -18.60
CA ARG A 699 41.66 -30.50 -17.98
C ARG A 699 40.67 -29.91 -18.98
N PHE A 700 39.42 -30.37 -18.93
CA PHE A 700 38.31 -29.98 -19.81
C PHE A 700 37.29 -29.13 -19.05
N GLY A 701 37.19 -27.86 -19.43
CA GLY A 701 36.26 -26.86 -18.89
C GLY A 701 34.86 -26.96 -19.50
N VAL A 702 33.83 -26.60 -18.75
CA VAL A 702 32.45 -26.49 -19.27
C VAL A 702 31.78 -25.24 -18.69
N VAL A 703 31.17 -24.42 -19.55
CA VAL A 703 30.33 -23.28 -19.12
C VAL A 703 29.08 -23.74 -18.36
N PRO A 704 28.66 -23.08 -17.27
CA PRO A 704 27.54 -23.52 -16.44
C PRO A 704 26.19 -23.10 -17.04
N LEU A 705 25.57 -24.01 -17.79
CA LEU A 705 24.22 -23.82 -18.34
C LEU A 705 23.12 -24.30 -17.39
N GLU A 706 23.51 -25.14 -16.43
CA GLU A 706 22.69 -25.74 -15.38
C GLU A 706 23.56 -25.87 -14.11
N SER A 707 23.06 -26.51 -13.05
CA SER A 707 23.81 -26.66 -11.80
C SER A 707 25.18 -27.33 -12.03
N PRO A 708 26.24 -26.97 -11.28
CA PRO A 708 27.56 -27.58 -11.48
C PRO A 708 27.58 -29.11 -11.39
N ALA A 709 26.71 -29.69 -10.55
CA ALA A 709 26.56 -31.13 -10.41
C ALA A 709 25.93 -31.76 -11.68
N ASP A 710 24.87 -31.16 -12.22
CA ASP A 710 24.23 -31.63 -13.45
C ASP A 710 25.16 -31.52 -14.64
N MET A 711 25.87 -30.39 -14.76
CA MET A 711 26.86 -30.17 -15.80
C MET A 711 28.00 -31.20 -15.72
N PHE A 712 28.48 -31.54 -14.51
CA PHE A 712 29.49 -32.58 -14.33
C PHE A 712 28.98 -33.95 -14.78
N ILE A 713 27.74 -34.31 -14.41
CA ILE A 713 27.11 -35.58 -14.83
C ILE A 713 26.94 -35.64 -16.35
N LYS A 714 26.44 -34.58 -16.97
CA LYS A 714 26.16 -34.51 -18.41
C LYS A 714 27.41 -34.63 -19.28
N PHE A 715 28.52 -34.03 -18.84
CA PHE A 715 29.77 -34.00 -19.60
C PHE A 715 30.76 -35.12 -19.22
N SER A 716 30.54 -35.85 -18.11
CA SER A 716 31.37 -37.01 -17.71
C SER A 716 31.54 -38.06 -18.81
N PRO A 717 30.48 -38.50 -19.52
CA PRO A 717 30.62 -39.44 -20.64
C PRO A 717 31.53 -38.93 -21.77
N LEU A 718 31.47 -37.62 -22.08
CA LEU A 718 32.33 -37.02 -23.10
C LEU A 718 33.80 -36.98 -22.64
N ALA A 719 34.07 -36.61 -21.38
CA ALA A 719 35.44 -36.58 -20.86
C ALA A 719 36.07 -37.98 -20.76
N GLU A 720 35.30 -39.00 -20.41
CA GLU A 720 35.75 -40.40 -20.44
C GLU A 720 36.05 -40.87 -21.87
N TYR A 721 35.18 -40.52 -22.83
CA TYR A 721 35.38 -40.80 -24.24
C TYR A 721 36.67 -40.15 -24.76
N LEU A 722 36.87 -38.86 -24.47
CA LEU A 722 38.09 -38.14 -24.84
C LEU A 722 39.32 -38.73 -24.15
N SER A 723 39.23 -39.14 -22.87
CA SER A 723 40.33 -39.80 -22.17
C SER A 723 40.77 -41.09 -22.86
N LYS A 724 39.80 -41.91 -23.28
CA LYS A 724 40.06 -43.17 -24.00
C LYS A 724 40.64 -42.93 -25.39
N LYS A 725 40.10 -41.97 -26.14
CA LYS A 725 40.55 -41.65 -27.50
C LYS A 725 41.93 -41.01 -27.54
N LEU A 726 42.24 -40.14 -26.59
CA LEU A 726 43.52 -39.42 -26.52
C LEU A 726 44.62 -40.20 -25.78
N LYS A 727 44.28 -41.30 -25.09
CA LYS A 727 45.18 -42.05 -24.21
C LYS A 727 45.84 -41.17 -23.14
N ARG A 728 45.13 -40.15 -22.68
CA ARG A 728 45.55 -39.21 -21.62
C ARG A 728 44.37 -39.00 -20.68
N LYS A 729 44.64 -38.76 -19.39
CA LYS A 729 43.58 -38.46 -18.43
C LYS A 729 42.98 -37.08 -18.75
N VAL A 730 41.70 -37.03 -19.11
CA VAL A 730 40.90 -35.81 -19.24
C VAL A 730 40.08 -35.63 -17.98
N GLU A 731 40.34 -34.57 -17.23
CA GLU A 731 39.65 -34.25 -15.98
C GLU A 731 38.67 -33.10 -16.21
N LEU A 732 37.40 -33.29 -15.86
CA LEU A 732 36.39 -32.25 -15.98
C LEU A 732 36.53 -31.19 -14.89
N LYS A 733 36.37 -29.94 -15.29
CA LYS A 733 36.17 -28.81 -14.39
C LYS A 733 34.97 -28.00 -14.91
N VAL A 734 33.88 -28.04 -14.17
CA VAL A 734 32.73 -27.16 -14.45
C VAL A 734 33.03 -25.80 -13.82
N ALA A 735 32.87 -24.73 -14.61
CA ALA A 735 33.03 -23.37 -14.10
C ALA A 735 31.80 -22.96 -13.25
N ILE A 736 31.99 -22.06 -12.29
CA ILE A 736 30.93 -21.53 -11.41
C ILE A 736 30.02 -20.57 -12.18
N ASP A 737 30.61 -19.77 -13.07
CA ASP A 737 29.92 -18.83 -13.96
C ASP A 737 30.57 -18.78 -15.36
N PHE A 738 29.99 -18.00 -16.28
CA PHE A 738 30.52 -17.84 -17.63
C PHE A 738 31.91 -17.16 -17.66
N GLU A 739 32.20 -16.26 -16.71
CA GLU A 739 33.48 -15.54 -16.65
C GLU A 739 34.63 -16.42 -16.16
N GLU A 740 34.39 -17.31 -15.19
CA GLU A 740 35.37 -18.28 -14.72
C GLU A 740 35.76 -19.22 -15.87
N ALA A 741 34.81 -19.68 -16.68
CA ALA A 741 35.12 -20.52 -17.84
C ALA A 741 36.07 -19.82 -18.84
N VAL A 742 35.82 -18.53 -19.12
CA VAL A 742 36.67 -17.69 -19.98
C VAL A 742 38.05 -17.45 -19.34
N SER A 743 38.11 -17.19 -18.03
CA SER A 743 39.36 -16.99 -17.28
C SER A 743 40.19 -18.27 -17.15
N ASP A 744 39.56 -19.42 -16.93
CA ASP A 744 40.24 -20.70 -16.68
C ASP A 744 40.97 -21.22 -17.90
N ILE A 745 40.35 -21.10 -19.09
CA ILE A 745 41.01 -21.47 -20.33
C ILE A 745 42.20 -20.53 -20.61
N GLY A 746 42.03 -19.22 -20.35
CA GLY A 746 43.07 -18.22 -20.54
C GLY A 746 44.27 -18.36 -19.59
N LYS A 747 44.02 -18.75 -18.33
CA LYS A 747 45.06 -18.96 -17.30
C LYS A 747 45.65 -20.37 -17.29
N ASN A 748 45.31 -21.19 -18.28
CA ASN A 748 45.74 -22.58 -18.39
C ASN A 748 45.35 -23.46 -17.17
N VAL A 749 44.26 -23.11 -16.49
CA VAL A 749 43.64 -23.95 -15.47
C VAL A 749 42.92 -25.11 -16.16
N THR A 750 42.24 -24.82 -17.27
CA THR A 750 41.74 -25.79 -18.24
C THR A 750 42.47 -25.62 -19.57
N GLN A 751 42.64 -26.72 -20.30
CA GLN A 751 43.32 -26.74 -21.60
C GLN A 751 42.33 -26.74 -22.78
N VAL A 752 41.15 -27.31 -22.55
CA VAL A 752 40.03 -27.42 -23.49
C VAL A 752 38.79 -26.91 -22.79
N CYS A 753 37.87 -26.23 -23.48
CA CYS A 753 36.61 -25.78 -22.87
C CYS A 753 35.43 -25.85 -23.83
N TYR A 754 34.27 -26.27 -23.32
CA TYR A 754 32.98 -26.18 -24.02
C TYR A 754 32.29 -24.85 -23.67
N MET A 755 31.98 -24.04 -24.69
CA MET A 755 31.56 -22.63 -24.57
C MET A 755 30.34 -22.29 -25.44
N THR A 756 29.66 -21.20 -25.08
CA THR A 756 28.68 -20.53 -25.96
C THR A 756 29.41 -19.75 -27.07
N PRO A 757 28.75 -19.37 -28.17
CA PRO A 757 29.34 -18.48 -29.18
C PRO A 757 29.92 -17.18 -28.60
N SER A 758 29.19 -16.49 -27.72
CA SER A 758 29.64 -15.24 -27.09
C SER A 758 30.84 -15.42 -26.17
N THR A 759 30.83 -16.45 -25.31
CA THR A 759 31.97 -16.72 -24.40
C THR A 759 33.22 -17.20 -25.13
N TYR A 760 33.08 -17.90 -26.26
CA TYR A 760 34.20 -18.19 -27.14
C TYR A 760 34.81 -16.91 -27.72
N ILE A 761 33.98 -16.03 -28.28
CA ILE A 761 34.47 -14.77 -28.87
C ILE A 761 35.22 -13.95 -27.81
N GLU A 762 34.70 -13.88 -26.58
CA GLU A 762 35.38 -13.21 -25.48
C GLU A 762 36.72 -13.88 -25.12
N ALA A 763 36.75 -15.21 -25.00
CA ALA A 763 37.97 -15.96 -24.72
C ALA A 763 39.01 -15.82 -25.85
N HIS A 764 38.56 -15.81 -27.11
CA HIS A 764 39.40 -15.64 -28.29
C HIS A 764 40.03 -14.25 -28.31
N ASN A 765 39.22 -13.20 -28.14
CA ASN A 765 39.71 -11.82 -28.13
C ASN A 765 40.65 -11.52 -26.96
N LYS A 766 40.41 -12.13 -25.79
CA LYS A 766 41.17 -11.84 -24.56
C LYS A 766 42.42 -12.70 -24.37
N TYR A 767 42.38 -13.96 -24.82
CA TYR A 767 43.42 -14.96 -24.53
C TYR A 767 43.88 -15.77 -25.74
N ASP A 768 43.46 -15.40 -26.96
CA ASP A 768 43.88 -16.04 -28.21
C ASP A 768 43.59 -17.56 -28.21
N THR A 769 42.39 -17.95 -27.80
CA THR A 769 41.92 -19.36 -27.81
C THR A 769 41.45 -19.79 -29.19
N ASP A 770 41.70 -21.04 -29.59
CA ASP A 770 41.32 -21.53 -30.91
C ASP A 770 40.05 -22.41 -30.82
N VAL A 771 39.02 -22.12 -31.64
CA VAL A 771 37.87 -23.02 -31.78
C VAL A 771 38.25 -24.25 -32.60
N ILE A 772 37.80 -25.42 -32.18
CA ILE A 772 38.14 -26.69 -32.85
C ILE A 772 36.92 -27.47 -33.35
N ALA A 773 35.76 -27.30 -32.72
CA ALA A 773 34.52 -27.97 -33.13
C ALA A 773 33.28 -27.22 -32.62
N LYS A 774 32.14 -27.41 -33.28
CA LYS A 774 30.82 -26.94 -32.83
C LYS A 774 29.79 -28.06 -32.90
N ALA A 775 28.80 -28.01 -32.02
CA ALA A 775 27.79 -29.04 -31.91
C ALA A 775 26.82 -29.05 -33.11
N LEU A 776 26.21 -30.21 -33.37
CA LEU A 776 25.13 -30.40 -34.33
C LEU A 776 23.84 -30.72 -33.58
N ARG A 777 22.88 -29.80 -33.60
CA ARG A 777 21.53 -30.01 -33.07
C ARG A 777 20.61 -30.48 -34.19
N GLU A 778 20.07 -31.68 -34.08
CA GLU A 778 19.20 -32.28 -35.10
C GLU A 778 19.82 -32.23 -36.52
N GLY A 779 21.13 -32.46 -36.61
CA GLY A 779 21.91 -32.40 -37.84
C GLY A 779 22.32 -31.01 -38.30
N LYS A 780 21.94 -29.94 -37.60
CA LYS A 780 22.22 -28.55 -37.99
C LYS A 780 23.32 -27.93 -37.11
N PRO A 781 24.31 -27.21 -37.70
CA PRO A 781 25.37 -26.53 -36.96
C PRO A 781 24.98 -25.15 -36.42
N TYR A 782 23.68 -24.87 -36.34
CA TYR A 782 23.12 -23.59 -35.96
C TYR A 782 21.77 -23.78 -35.25
N GLN A 783 21.37 -22.74 -34.52
CA GLN A 783 20.13 -22.60 -33.78
C GLN A 783 19.51 -21.23 -34.08
N HIS A 784 18.28 -21.00 -33.64
CA HIS A 784 17.67 -19.68 -33.67
C HIS A 784 17.31 -19.18 -32.26
N CYS A 785 17.19 -17.86 -32.16
CA CYS A 785 16.71 -17.14 -31.00
C CYS A 785 15.38 -16.49 -31.36
N VAL A 786 14.49 -16.33 -30.39
CA VAL A 786 13.15 -15.81 -30.62
C VAL A 786 12.84 -14.75 -29.58
N ILE A 787 12.27 -13.63 -30.03
CA ILE A 787 11.57 -12.69 -29.15
C ILE A 787 10.14 -13.20 -28.98
N ILE A 788 9.77 -13.50 -27.75
CA ILE A 788 8.45 -14.03 -27.37
C ILE A 788 7.60 -12.96 -26.69
N ALA A 789 6.28 -13.06 -26.83
CA ALA A 789 5.29 -12.28 -26.08
C ALA A 789 4.04 -13.12 -25.82
N ARG A 790 3.16 -12.68 -24.92
CA ARG A 790 1.91 -13.39 -24.58
C ARG A 790 0.84 -13.16 -25.65
N MET A 791 0.11 -14.21 -26.05
CA MET A 791 -0.87 -14.17 -27.16
C MET A 791 -2.02 -13.18 -26.93
N ASP A 792 -2.46 -13.02 -25.68
CA ASP A 792 -3.57 -12.15 -25.26
C ASP A 792 -3.19 -10.65 -25.14
N ARG A 793 -1.89 -10.32 -25.28
CA ARG A 793 -1.40 -8.95 -25.26
C ARG A 793 -1.39 -8.38 -26.67
N ASN A 794 -1.78 -7.11 -26.79
CA ASN A 794 -1.76 -6.37 -28.05
C ASN A 794 -0.34 -5.91 -28.42
N ILE A 795 0.56 -6.88 -28.66
CA ILE A 795 1.96 -6.71 -29.09
C ILE A 795 2.16 -7.65 -30.27
N ASN A 796 2.23 -7.14 -31.50
CA ASN A 796 2.20 -7.99 -32.70
C ASN A 796 3.52 -7.94 -33.49
N SER A 797 4.40 -7.00 -33.15
CA SER A 797 5.70 -6.80 -33.78
C SER A 797 6.76 -6.46 -32.72
N VAL A 798 8.04 -6.45 -33.11
CA VAL A 798 9.12 -6.06 -32.19
C VAL A 798 9.06 -4.55 -31.90
N GLU A 799 8.60 -3.76 -32.87
CA GLU A 799 8.44 -2.31 -32.80
C GLU A 799 7.43 -1.88 -31.71
N ASP A 800 6.43 -2.74 -31.41
CA ASP A 800 5.44 -2.53 -30.35
C ASP A 800 6.05 -2.61 -28.92
N LEU A 801 7.31 -3.03 -28.79
CA LEU A 801 7.99 -3.19 -27.50
C LEU A 801 8.53 -1.88 -26.93
N LYS A 802 8.44 -0.76 -27.66
CA LYS A 802 8.82 0.55 -27.14
C LYS A 802 7.94 0.92 -25.94
N GLY A 803 8.56 1.23 -24.80
CA GLY A 803 7.88 1.50 -23.54
C GLY A 803 7.24 0.27 -22.88
N LYS A 804 7.64 -0.95 -23.26
CA LYS A 804 7.20 -2.22 -22.65
C LYS A 804 8.28 -2.82 -21.75
N THR A 805 7.91 -3.85 -20.98
CA THR A 805 8.87 -4.58 -20.15
C THR A 805 9.47 -5.78 -20.91
N PHE A 806 10.79 -5.97 -20.78
CA PHE A 806 11.51 -7.04 -21.51
C PHE A 806 12.38 -7.90 -20.59
N ALA A 807 12.26 -9.22 -20.68
CA ALA A 807 13.10 -10.16 -19.95
C ALA A 807 14.24 -10.74 -20.82
N PHE A 808 15.47 -10.58 -20.36
CA PHE A 808 16.64 -11.27 -20.90
C PHE A 808 17.01 -12.47 -20.01
N GLY A 809 17.76 -13.42 -20.56
CA GLY A 809 18.38 -14.49 -19.75
C GLY A 809 19.67 -14.01 -19.10
N ASP A 810 20.69 -14.87 -19.04
CA ASP A 810 22.01 -14.50 -18.54
C ASP A 810 22.68 -13.43 -19.41
N PHE A 811 23.41 -12.50 -18.78
CA PHE A 811 24.09 -11.40 -19.45
C PHE A 811 25.13 -11.87 -20.49
N HIS A 812 25.77 -13.01 -20.27
CA HIS A 812 26.76 -13.56 -21.21
C HIS A 812 26.14 -14.52 -22.23
N SER A 813 24.82 -14.73 -22.19
CA SER A 813 24.11 -15.66 -23.09
C SER A 813 23.97 -15.11 -24.50
N THR A 814 24.43 -15.88 -25.49
CA THR A 814 24.22 -15.55 -26.91
C THR A 814 22.73 -15.49 -27.25
N SER A 815 21.94 -16.48 -26.80
CA SER A 815 20.58 -16.71 -27.30
C SER A 815 19.47 -16.05 -26.50
N SER A 816 19.75 -15.58 -25.28
CA SER A 816 18.78 -14.87 -24.43
C SER A 816 19.19 -13.45 -24.05
N HIS A 817 20.36 -12.98 -24.52
CA HIS A 817 20.77 -11.59 -24.37
C HIS A 817 21.33 -10.99 -25.66
N ILE A 818 22.48 -11.46 -26.15
CA ILE A 818 23.20 -10.82 -27.27
C ILE A 818 22.31 -10.71 -28.53
N VAL A 819 21.74 -11.84 -28.98
CA VAL A 819 20.94 -11.88 -30.20
C VAL A 819 19.59 -11.17 -30.04
N PRO A 820 18.82 -11.37 -28.95
CA PRO A 820 17.60 -10.58 -28.71
C PRO A 820 17.85 -9.07 -28.62
N ARG A 821 18.95 -8.64 -27.97
CA ARG A 821 19.30 -7.22 -27.87
C ARG A 821 19.70 -6.64 -29.22
N ALA A 822 20.39 -7.41 -30.06
CA ALA A 822 20.66 -7.02 -31.45
C ALA A 822 19.37 -6.89 -32.28
N MET A 823 18.41 -7.81 -32.12
CA MET A 823 17.11 -7.73 -32.81
C MET A 823 16.27 -6.51 -32.39
N LEU A 824 16.31 -6.13 -31.11
CA LEU A 824 15.67 -4.90 -30.62
C LEU A 824 16.33 -3.66 -31.26
N LEU A 825 17.67 -3.62 -31.29
CA LEU A 825 18.40 -2.52 -31.89
C LEU A 825 18.14 -2.40 -33.40
N GLU A 826 18.02 -3.51 -34.13
CA GLU A 826 17.60 -3.54 -35.54
C GLU A 826 16.20 -2.97 -35.76
N ALA A 827 15.29 -3.14 -34.79
CA ALA A 827 13.95 -2.55 -34.79
C ALA A 827 13.94 -1.09 -34.29
N GLY A 828 15.11 -0.48 -34.05
CA GLY A 828 15.25 0.89 -33.57
C GLY A 828 14.91 1.08 -32.08
N ILE A 829 14.95 0.01 -31.29
CA ILE A 829 14.69 0.03 -29.85
C ILE A 829 16.01 -0.13 -29.09
N GLU A 830 16.47 0.94 -28.44
CA GLU A 830 17.56 0.85 -27.48
C GLU A 830 17.04 0.40 -26.11
N LEU A 831 17.92 -0.08 -25.22
CA LEU A 831 17.49 -0.50 -23.88
C LEU A 831 16.82 0.63 -23.07
N LYS A 832 17.18 1.90 -23.34
CA LYS A 832 16.56 3.09 -22.73
C LYS A 832 15.12 3.36 -23.21
N ASP A 833 14.74 2.79 -24.36
CA ASP A 833 13.39 2.92 -24.93
C ASP A 833 12.41 1.90 -24.32
N LEU A 834 12.91 0.91 -23.56
CA LEU A 834 12.08 -0.03 -22.80
C LEU A 834 11.65 0.61 -21.48
N HIS A 835 10.45 0.28 -20.98
CA HIS A 835 10.00 0.79 -19.69
C HIS A 835 10.80 0.19 -18.53
N TYR A 836 11.08 -1.10 -18.60
CA TYR A 836 11.90 -1.82 -17.65
C TYR A 836 12.43 -3.11 -18.28
N TYR A 837 13.65 -3.49 -17.98
CA TYR A 837 14.18 -4.80 -18.38
C TYR A 837 14.96 -5.43 -17.24
N ASN A 838 15.01 -6.77 -17.23
CA ASN A 838 15.77 -7.51 -16.24
C ASN A 838 16.43 -8.76 -16.85
N TYR A 839 17.42 -9.30 -16.14
CA TYR A 839 18.14 -10.52 -16.47
C TYR A 839 17.69 -11.63 -15.53
N LEU A 840 16.95 -12.60 -16.05
CA LEU A 840 16.37 -13.69 -15.27
C LEU A 840 17.27 -14.94 -15.25
N GLY A 841 18.42 -14.89 -15.92
CA GLY A 841 19.39 -16.00 -15.98
C GLY A 841 18.95 -17.11 -16.95
N HIS A 842 17.98 -17.94 -16.58
CA HIS A 842 17.63 -19.13 -17.35
C HIS A 842 16.51 -18.87 -18.37
N HIS A 843 16.59 -19.53 -19.53
CA HIS A 843 15.60 -19.40 -20.60
C HIS A 843 14.17 -19.78 -20.17
N ASP A 844 14.02 -20.80 -19.31
CA ASP A 844 12.71 -21.24 -18.80
C ASP A 844 12.07 -20.17 -17.90
N ASP A 845 12.87 -19.39 -17.17
CA ASP A 845 12.38 -18.34 -16.28
C ASP A 845 11.93 -17.11 -17.06
N VAL A 846 12.63 -16.78 -18.15
CA VAL A 846 12.19 -15.77 -19.14
C VAL A 846 10.84 -16.17 -19.75
N ALA A 847 10.68 -17.42 -20.17
CA ALA A 847 9.42 -17.89 -20.76
C ALA A 847 8.25 -17.84 -19.75
N LYS A 848 8.48 -18.26 -18.50
CA LYS A 848 7.48 -18.22 -17.42
C LYS A 848 7.10 -16.80 -17.04
N ALA A 849 8.06 -15.90 -16.89
CA ALA A 849 7.80 -14.52 -16.50
C ALA A 849 6.97 -13.77 -17.55
N VAL A 850 7.19 -14.05 -18.84
CA VAL A 850 6.34 -13.53 -19.93
C VAL A 850 4.93 -14.12 -19.89
N LEU A 851 4.79 -15.42 -19.65
CA LEU A 851 3.47 -16.08 -19.52
C LEU A 851 2.67 -15.56 -18.31
N GLN A 852 3.35 -15.38 -17.17
CA GLN A 852 2.78 -14.87 -15.93
C GLN A 852 2.43 -13.37 -16.04
N GLY A 853 2.92 -12.68 -17.06
CA GLY A 853 2.68 -11.27 -17.29
C GLY A 853 3.54 -10.35 -16.42
N GLU A 854 4.63 -10.87 -15.84
CA GLU A 854 5.66 -10.08 -15.17
C GLU A 854 6.45 -9.25 -16.19
N PHE A 855 6.66 -9.81 -17.39
CA PHE A 855 7.24 -9.10 -18.52
C PHE A 855 6.32 -9.17 -19.76
N ASP A 856 6.28 -8.09 -20.55
CA ASP A 856 5.49 -8.03 -21.77
C ASP A 856 6.08 -8.91 -22.89
N ALA A 857 7.42 -8.99 -22.94
CA ALA A 857 8.16 -9.81 -23.89
C ALA A 857 9.49 -10.31 -23.31
N GLY A 858 10.15 -11.24 -24.01
CA GLY A 858 11.47 -11.71 -23.61
C GLY A 858 12.23 -12.41 -24.74
N GLY A 859 13.53 -12.58 -24.55
CA GLY A 859 14.42 -13.22 -25.52
C GLY A 859 14.89 -14.60 -25.08
N ILE A 860 14.61 -15.64 -25.86
CA ILE A 860 15.00 -17.03 -25.55
C ILE A 860 15.42 -17.83 -26.79
N MET A 861 16.01 -19.01 -26.58
CA MET A 861 16.29 -19.96 -27.65
C MET A 861 15.00 -20.53 -28.25
N GLU A 862 14.95 -20.72 -29.57
CA GLU A 862 13.77 -21.21 -30.31
C GLU A 862 13.25 -22.55 -29.76
N ALA A 863 14.15 -23.51 -29.51
CA ALA A 863 13.78 -24.81 -28.97
C ALA A 863 13.08 -24.70 -27.60
N THR A 864 13.49 -23.73 -26.77
CA THR A 864 12.80 -23.43 -25.50
C THR A 864 11.48 -22.73 -25.76
N ALA A 865 11.40 -21.79 -26.70
CA ALA A 865 10.16 -21.09 -27.04
C ALA A 865 9.04 -22.06 -27.47
N TYR A 866 9.36 -23.08 -28.27
CA TYR A 866 8.39 -24.10 -28.67
C TYR A 866 7.83 -24.93 -27.52
N LYS A 867 8.63 -25.20 -26.45
CA LYS A 867 8.16 -25.89 -25.24
C LYS A 867 7.01 -25.16 -24.55
N PHE A 868 6.95 -23.83 -24.67
CA PHE A 868 5.96 -22.97 -24.02
C PHE A 868 4.93 -22.37 -24.98
N ARG A 869 4.99 -22.71 -26.28
CA ARG A 869 4.10 -22.14 -27.32
C ARG A 869 2.63 -22.43 -27.04
N ASP A 870 2.29 -23.67 -26.70
CA ASP A 870 0.91 -24.10 -26.43
C ASP A 870 0.36 -23.52 -25.10
N GLN A 871 1.20 -22.91 -24.27
CA GLN A 871 0.81 -22.24 -23.02
C GLN A 871 0.42 -20.77 -23.24
N GLY A 872 0.42 -20.28 -24.48
CA GLY A 872 -0.03 -18.93 -24.82
C GLY A 872 1.10 -17.96 -25.19
N LEU A 873 2.26 -18.45 -25.62
CA LEU A 873 3.32 -17.61 -26.20
C LEU A 873 3.19 -17.49 -27.72
N LYS A 874 3.34 -16.26 -28.24
CA LYS A 874 3.57 -15.96 -29.65
C LYS A 874 5.00 -15.49 -29.90
N PHE A 875 5.46 -15.70 -31.13
CA PHE A 875 6.81 -15.35 -31.56
C PHE A 875 6.74 -14.05 -32.37
N LEU A 876 7.43 -13.01 -31.90
CA LEU A 876 7.44 -11.70 -32.54
C LEU A 876 8.51 -11.62 -33.65
N LYS A 877 9.70 -12.19 -33.40
CA LYS A 877 10.79 -12.28 -34.37
C LYS A 877 11.68 -13.48 -34.08
N VAL A 878 12.14 -14.15 -35.13
CA VAL A 878 13.11 -15.25 -35.08
C VAL A 878 14.42 -14.76 -35.69
N SER A 879 15.56 -15.13 -35.09
CA SER A 879 16.88 -14.72 -35.53
C SER A 879 17.25 -15.35 -36.88
N GLU A 880 18.29 -14.81 -37.50
CA GLU A 880 19.08 -15.57 -38.49
C GLU A 880 19.79 -16.77 -37.84
N ASN A 881 20.46 -17.59 -38.65
CA ASN A 881 21.20 -18.76 -38.16
C ASN A 881 22.30 -18.35 -37.17
N ILE A 882 22.15 -18.75 -35.91
CA ILE A 882 23.14 -18.53 -34.85
C ILE A 882 23.98 -19.79 -34.69
N PRO A 883 25.33 -19.72 -34.75
CA PRO A 883 26.17 -20.89 -34.55
C PRO A 883 25.86 -21.62 -33.23
N GLU A 884 25.97 -22.95 -33.27
CA GLU A 884 25.84 -23.78 -32.07
C GLU A 884 27.05 -23.62 -31.12
N PHE A 885 26.88 -24.20 -29.93
CA PHE A 885 27.89 -24.22 -28.89
C PHE A 885 29.16 -24.90 -29.37
N ASN A 886 30.31 -24.46 -28.86
CA ASN A 886 31.61 -24.80 -29.40
C ASN A 886 32.55 -25.41 -28.37
N VAL A 887 33.59 -26.05 -28.87
CA VAL A 887 34.74 -26.49 -28.07
C VAL A 887 35.95 -25.72 -28.57
N CYS A 888 36.65 -25.08 -27.64
CA CYS A 888 37.87 -24.32 -27.90
C CYS A 888 39.03 -24.84 -27.04
N VAL A 889 40.25 -24.47 -27.43
CA VAL A 889 41.49 -24.86 -26.76
C VAL A 889 42.37 -23.65 -26.53
N ASN A 890 43.18 -23.66 -25.47
CA ASN A 890 44.22 -22.65 -25.30
C ASN A 890 45.52 -23.06 -26.01
N LYS A 891 46.47 -22.12 -26.13
CA LYS A 891 47.73 -22.34 -26.84
C LYS A 891 48.65 -23.41 -26.20
N SER A 892 48.42 -23.83 -24.96
CA SER A 892 49.19 -24.91 -24.34
C SER A 892 48.87 -26.28 -24.94
N VAL A 893 47.69 -26.42 -25.54
CA VAL A 893 47.31 -27.57 -26.37
C VAL A 893 47.90 -27.35 -27.76
N GLY A 894 49.08 -27.92 -28.02
CA GLY A 894 49.74 -27.78 -29.31
C GLY A 894 48.86 -28.17 -30.49
N LYS A 895 49.13 -27.62 -31.69
CA LYS A 895 48.30 -27.80 -32.91
C LYS A 895 47.96 -29.26 -33.25
N GLU A 896 48.91 -30.18 -33.03
CA GLU A 896 48.69 -31.61 -33.25
C GLU A 896 47.68 -32.20 -32.28
N GLU A 897 47.76 -31.83 -31.00
CA GLU A 897 46.84 -32.28 -29.96
C GLU A 897 45.44 -31.67 -30.15
N ALA A 898 45.36 -30.40 -30.56
CA ALA A 898 44.10 -29.75 -30.95
C ALA A 898 43.44 -30.47 -32.15
N SER A 899 44.22 -30.91 -33.14
CA SER A 899 43.69 -31.69 -34.27
C SER A 899 43.19 -33.07 -33.86
N ARG A 900 43.84 -33.73 -32.89
CA ARG A 900 43.37 -35.01 -32.32
C ARG A 900 42.08 -34.84 -31.54
N LEU A 901 41.97 -33.78 -30.73
CA LEU A 901 40.74 -33.41 -30.03
C LEU A 901 39.59 -33.15 -31.02
N ARG A 902 39.83 -32.36 -32.08
CA ARG A 902 38.85 -32.12 -33.15
C ARG A 902 38.39 -33.41 -33.82
N SER A 903 39.33 -34.28 -34.17
CA SER A 903 39.02 -35.56 -34.83
C SER A 903 38.18 -36.45 -33.91
N ALA A 904 38.53 -36.54 -32.62
CA ALA A 904 37.76 -37.29 -31.64
C ALA A 904 36.34 -36.72 -31.46
N LEU A 905 36.17 -35.40 -31.42
CA LEU A 905 34.85 -34.77 -31.32
C LEU A 905 34.00 -35.02 -32.56
N THR A 906 34.55 -34.83 -33.75
CA THR A 906 33.81 -35.01 -35.02
C THR A 906 33.46 -36.47 -35.32
N GLU A 907 34.24 -37.44 -34.82
CA GLU A 907 33.90 -38.87 -34.90
C GLU A 907 32.59 -39.24 -34.16
N LEU A 908 32.17 -38.44 -33.17
CA LEU A 908 30.90 -38.66 -32.46
C LEU A 908 29.68 -38.49 -33.36
N THR A 909 29.81 -37.80 -34.49
CA THR A 909 28.74 -37.62 -35.49
C THR A 909 28.38 -38.92 -36.21
N ASN A 910 29.27 -39.93 -36.20
CA ASN A 910 28.97 -41.22 -36.79
C ASN A 910 27.87 -41.95 -35.99
N PRO A 911 26.79 -42.42 -36.63
CA PRO A 911 25.67 -43.01 -35.93
C PRO A 911 26.05 -44.35 -35.29
N SER A 912 26.29 -44.34 -33.98
CA SER A 912 26.51 -45.49 -33.11
C SER A 912 25.71 -45.33 -31.82
N PRO A 913 25.16 -46.41 -31.22
CA PRO A 913 24.45 -46.33 -29.93
C PRO A 913 25.28 -45.67 -28.81
N ASP A 914 26.60 -45.93 -28.77
CA ASP A 914 27.49 -45.37 -27.76
C ASP A 914 27.75 -43.87 -28.00
N ASN A 915 27.99 -43.48 -29.25
CA ASN A 915 28.15 -42.07 -29.63
C ASN A 915 26.87 -41.28 -29.33
N ARG A 916 25.72 -41.86 -29.67
CA ARG A 916 24.41 -41.27 -29.39
C ARG A 916 24.20 -41.08 -27.89
N ARG A 917 24.55 -42.07 -27.05
CA ARG A 917 24.45 -41.95 -25.58
C ARG A 917 25.36 -40.85 -25.02
N ILE A 918 26.56 -40.67 -25.56
CA ILE A 918 27.49 -39.59 -25.15
C ILE A 918 26.93 -38.20 -25.53
N LEU A 919 26.31 -38.08 -26.71
CA LEU A 919 25.74 -36.81 -27.17
C LEU A 919 24.42 -36.49 -26.43
N GLU A 920 23.56 -37.48 -26.25
CA GLU A 920 22.29 -37.36 -25.53
C GLU A 920 22.48 -37.06 -24.04
N SER A 921 23.65 -37.40 -23.45
CA SER A 921 23.97 -37.02 -22.08
C SER A 921 24.17 -35.51 -21.93
N ILE A 922 24.59 -34.81 -22.99
CA ILE A 922 24.68 -33.34 -23.01
C ILE A 922 23.30 -32.75 -23.29
N THR A 923 22.69 -33.13 -24.41
CA THR A 923 21.29 -32.81 -24.72
C THR A 923 20.72 -33.82 -25.72
N LYS A 924 19.46 -34.20 -25.55
CA LYS A 924 18.76 -35.18 -26.41
C LYS A 924 18.71 -34.78 -27.89
N SER A 925 18.86 -33.49 -28.18
CA SER A 925 18.81 -32.94 -29.53
C SER A 925 20.17 -32.95 -30.25
N TYR A 926 21.27 -33.30 -29.57
CA TYR A 926 22.59 -33.36 -30.20
C TYR A 926 22.81 -34.65 -30.97
N THR A 927 23.34 -34.47 -32.17
CA THR A 927 23.53 -35.52 -33.18
C THR A 927 24.99 -35.67 -33.60
N GLY A 928 25.87 -34.76 -33.18
CA GLY A 928 27.29 -34.81 -33.47
C GLY A 928 28.03 -33.51 -33.17
N PHE A 929 29.29 -33.46 -33.60
CA PHE A 929 30.09 -32.24 -33.71
C PHE A 929 30.64 -32.11 -35.13
N VAL A 930 30.74 -30.88 -35.63
CA VAL A 930 31.39 -30.56 -36.90
C VAL A 930 32.59 -29.65 -36.64
N GLU A 931 33.53 -29.61 -37.56
CA GLU A 931 34.61 -28.64 -37.51
C GLU A 931 34.04 -27.21 -37.46
N ALA A 932 34.64 -26.39 -36.60
CA ALA A 932 34.30 -24.99 -36.44
C ALA A 932 35.53 -24.16 -36.77
N ARG A 933 35.29 -23.00 -37.40
CA ARG A 933 36.31 -22.00 -37.68
C ARG A 933 35.89 -20.68 -37.06
N ASP A 934 36.86 -19.80 -36.84
CA ASP A 934 36.60 -18.52 -36.19
C ASP A 934 35.64 -17.63 -37.01
N GLU A 935 35.69 -17.73 -38.33
CA GLU A 935 34.79 -16.99 -39.25
C GLU A 935 33.32 -17.44 -39.13
N ASP A 936 33.07 -18.65 -38.62
CA ASP A 936 31.71 -19.13 -38.41
C ASP A 936 30.95 -18.28 -37.36
N TYR A 937 31.67 -17.48 -36.56
CA TYR A 937 31.13 -16.66 -35.46
C TYR A 937 31.08 -15.16 -35.77
N ASP A 938 31.41 -14.74 -36.99
CA ASP A 938 31.50 -13.33 -37.38
C ASP A 938 30.18 -12.56 -37.26
N ASN A 939 29.05 -13.23 -37.45
CA ASN A 939 27.73 -12.64 -37.25
C ASN A 939 27.52 -12.22 -35.78
N ILE A 940 27.89 -13.08 -34.83
CA ILE A 940 27.83 -12.78 -33.40
C ILE A 940 28.85 -11.71 -33.02
N LYS A 941 30.07 -11.74 -33.58
CA LYS A 941 31.07 -10.67 -33.37
C LYS A 941 30.53 -9.31 -33.80
N SER A 942 29.89 -9.23 -34.97
CA SER A 942 29.28 -8.01 -35.47
C SER A 942 28.15 -7.51 -34.55
N MET A 943 27.29 -8.41 -34.06
CA MET A 943 26.24 -8.07 -33.09
C MET A 943 26.84 -7.54 -31.78
N MET A 944 27.83 -8.24 -31.20
CA MET A 944 28.49 -7.81 -29.96
C MET A 944 29.20 -6.46 -30.10
N SER A 945 29.83 -6.20 -31.25
CA SER A 945 30.47 -4.91 -31.55
C SER A 945 29.44 -3.77 -31.64
N LYS A 946 28.33 -3.96 -32.38
CA LYS A 946 27.23 -2.97 -32.45
C LYS A 946 26.61 -2.67 -31.08
N LEU A 947 26.62 -3.66 -30.18
CA LEU A 947 26.11 -3.54 -28.81
C LEU A 947 27.11 -2.93 -27.81
N GLY A 948 28.32 -2.59 -28.25
CA GLY A 948 29.40 -2.02 -27.43
C GLY A 948 30.04 -3.02 -26.45
N MET A 949 29.92 -4.32 -26.73
CA MET A 949 30.44 -5.41 -25.87
C MET A 949 31.82 -5.90 -26.28
N LEU A 950 32.31 -5.44 -27.43
CA LEU A 950 33.68 -5.66 -27.91
C LEU A 950 34.30 -4.31 -28.20
N SER A 951 35.49 -4.08 -27.64
CA SER A 951 36.29 -2.85 -27.79
C SER A 951 37.09 -2.84 -29.08
#